data_AF-A0A3P9HZE9-F1
#
_entry.id   AF-A0A3P9HZE9-F1
#
_cell.length_a   1.000
_cell.length_b   1.000
_cell.length_c   1.000
_cell.angle_alpha   90.00
_cell.angle_beta   90.00
_cell.angle_gamma   90.00
#
_symmetry.space_group_name_H-M   'P 1'
#
loop_
_entity.id
_entity.type
_entity.pdbx_description
1 polymer ?
#
loop_
_entity_poly.entity_id
_entity_poly.type
_entity_poly.pdbx_seq_one_letter_code
_entity_poly.pdbx_strand_id
1 'polypeptide(L)'
;MEEKQRFLCGVVEGFYGRPWSIDQRKVLFQWMQLWGLNTYLYGPKDDLKHRLLWREVYSPEEEGQLRTLIVEAQSRGLQFVYALSPGQDIVFSSSCDLALLKRKLRQVADLGCQAFAILFDDIDASMCQADSEAFASSAHAQVTVTNEVYRFLGEPPVFLFCPTEYCSSLCSPSVSKSPYLQTVGEDLLPEISVIWTGSKVISRKLSVDGLAEVKSVLQRPPLIWDNLHANDYDSRRLFLGPFKGREPGLRSHLRGLLLNPNCEFEANYIPLHTLGSWLRAGKEEMKDEECYYCPDRALTAALHDWMEELNQPLQAGRHTIRTDPHGYVQTSRCKTSDWSDRPSTFRGTSAVAKLPVFPLNSSSPPSSPTLEDREKQMGEKKGSSYSSQKSPGSRPGPVPSGGQGEKVQGRGICGGKGLLSESQVRLMVGLHYLPHEHGPSAQKLLQDLTWLKTNCHLVSTNGKKAQPQKAEEWHGRASRFLSLCEDIAQLHCSVVGGANRAVLYDLYPYVWDLRNTALVAKAFVCWLDGRVQSDSSALGSWRNCFHWCGKTKGADLMGVDSEPWVFKGGLSGDVQMLLPIGSCSELFTHPPPLFPTSRLYNVRPYHNKDKVELYRMVRQLHLRTQGGQESSIAHPDVIGDRCLGPCLALNPEYSFILEDELGVCGCVLGILDVRSFAKRCQASWIPAMRDKYPPKGNSTHPNTQDLIRLIEEDQGEYPDSLLHHFPSQVRLDALPELVDISVSRTLLTALLAALKANGSQGVFCEVQPTDRQRLEFLTKLGFLEILRGEARSREGVVLGRLL
;
A
#
# COMPACT_ATOMS: atom_id res chain seq x y z
N MET A 1 -5.83 41.55 34.48
CA MET A 1 -6.38 40.92 33.27
C MET A 1 -5.65 39.61 33.14
N GLU A 2 -6.28 38.49 33.52
CA GLU A 2 -5.71 37.15 33.28
C GLU A 2 -5.58 36.98 31.77
N GLU A 3 -4.34 36.79 31.30
CA GLU A 3 -4.08 36.42 29.92
C GLU A 3 -4.75 35.06 29.68
N LYS A 4 -5.84 35.05 28.92
CA LYS A 4 -6.60 33.84 28.61
C LYS A 4 -5.63 32.83 27.97
N GLN A 5 -5.36 31.73 28.68
CA GLN A 5 -4.43 30.67 28.25
C GLN A 5 -4.70 30.27 26.78
N ARG A 6 -3.70 30.42 25.91
CA ARG A 6 -3.83 30.17 24.46
C ARG A 6 -4.20 28.71 24.17
N PHE A 7 -5.16 28.49 23.28
CA PHE A 7 -5.56 27.15 22.81
C PHE A 7 -4.45 26.53 21.94
N LEU A 8 -3.96 25.36 22.32
CA LEU A 8 -2.88 24.64 21.63
C LEU A 8 -3.48 23.85 20.47
N CYS A 9 -3.10 24.16 19.23
CA CYS A 9 -3.63 23.44 18.07
C CYS A 9 -2.56 23.24 17.01
N GLY A 10 -2.40 22.01 16.54
CA GLY A 10 -1.40 21.70 15.53
C GLY A 10 -1.11 20.22 15.42
N VAL A 11 0.17 19.86 15.42
CA VAL A 11 0.63 18.53 15.00
C VAL A 11 1.48 17.91 16.08
N VAL A 12 1.26 16.63 16.31
CA VAL A 12 2.19 15.77 17.04
C VAL A 12 2.80 14.78 16.05
N GLU A 13 4.12 14.77 15.96
CA GLU A 13 4.86 13.70 15.27
C GLU A 13 5.05 12.58 16.29
N GLY A 14 4.04 11.71 16.44
CA GLY A 14 3.98 10.73 17.53
C GLY A 14 3.66 9.30 17.11
N PHE A 15 3.75 9.01 15.81
CA PHE A 15 3.54 7.71 15.18
C PHE A 15 4.77 6.79 15.28
N TYR A 16 4.54 5.49 15.13
CA TYR A 16 5.58 4.47 14.94
C TYR A 16 6.06 4.43 13.48
N GLY A 17 7.34 4.14 13.26
CA GLY A 17 7.97 4.14 11.94
C GLY A 17 8.91 5.32 11.70
N ARG A 18 9.44 5.41 10.48
CA ARG A 18 10.48 6.38 10.10
C ARG A 18 10.06 7.82 10.45
N PRO A 19 10.79 8.53 11.33
CA PRO A 19 10.51 9.93 11.64
C PRO A 19 10.62 10.83 10.41
N TRP A 20 9.95 11.98 10.44
CA TRP A 20 10.09 12.98 9.38
C TRP A 20 11.49 13.58 9.39
N SER A 21 11.99 13.88 8.19
CA SER A 21 13.25 14.60 8.03
C SER A 21 13.14 16.05 8.51
N ILE A 22 14.28 16.68 8.78
CA ILE A 22 14.35 18.10 9.15
C ILE A 22 13.68 18.98 8.10
N ASP A 23 13.90 18.70 6.82
CA ASP A 23 13.32 19.51 5.73
C ASP A 23 11.80 19.35 5.66
N GLN A 24 11.27 18.12 5.87
CA GLN A 24 9.83 17.90 6.01
C GLN A 24 9.25 18.68 7.19
N ARG A 25 9.92 18.68 8.35
CA ARG A 25 9.49 19.47 9.53
C ARG A 25 9.48 20.98 9.25
N LYS A 26 10.44 21.50 8.50
CA LYS A 26 10.44 22.92 8.08
C LYS A 26 9.25 23.26 7.18
N VAL A 27 8.92 22.38 6.22
CA VAL A 27 7.72 22.53 5.37
C VAL A 27 6.44 22.44 6.21
N LEU A 28 6.40 21.52 7.18
CA LEU A 28 5.29 21.40 8.12
C LEU A 28 5.05 22.72 8.86
N PHE A 29 6.11 23.35 9.37
CA PHE A 29 5.98 24.61 10.10
C PHE A 29 5.45 25.73 9.22
N GLN A 30 5.78 25.74 7.92
CA GLN A 30 5.21 26.68 6.95
C GLN A 30 3.69 26.45 6.79
N TRP A 31 3.28 25.20 6.59
CA TRP A 31 1.87 24.82 6.48
C TRP A 31 1.08 25.20 7.74
N MET A 32 1.64 24.88 8.92
CA MET A 32 1.03 25.20 10.21
C MET A 32 0.83 26.71 10.38
N GLN A 33 1.85 27.51 10.09
CA GLN A 33 1.76 28.97 10.13
C GLN A 33 0.68 29.50 9.18
N LEU A 34 0.67 29.03 7.93
CA LEU A 34 -0.29 29.45 6.90
C LEU A 34 -1.74 29.16 7.31
N TRP A 35 -1.99 28.04 7.98
CA TRP A 35 -3.33 27.62 8.36
C TRP A 35 -3.74 28.05 9.78
N GLY A 36 -2.87 28.79 10.49
CA GLY A 36 -3.13 29.33 11.82
C GLY A 36 -2.97 28.32 12.96
N LEU A 37 -2.36 27.17 12.69
CA LEU A 37 -1.91 26.21 13.70
C LEU A 37 -0.70 26.79 14.45
N ASN A 38 -0.50 26.39 15.71
CA ASN A 38 0.41 27.05 16.63
C ASN A 38 1.25 26.13 17.52
N THR A 39 1.05 24.81 17.51
CA THR A 39 1.80 23.89 18.38
C THR A 39 2.32 22.70 17.60
N TYR A 40 3.63 22.45 17.69
CA TYR A 40 4.26 21.22 17.20
C TYR A 40 4.86 20.45 18.38
N LEU A 41 4.47 19.18 18.52
CA LEU A 41 5.00 18.26 19.53
C LEU A 41 5.95 17.27 18.86
N TYR A 42 7.22 17.33 19.25
CA TYR A 42 8.26 16.39 18.85
C TYR A 42 8.22 15.16 19.76
N GLY A 43 7.69 14.04 19.27
CA GLY A 43 7.71 12.76 19.99
C GLY A 43 7.74 11.53 19.09
N PRO A 44 8.58 11.48 18.03
CA PRO A 44 8.61 10.35 17.11
C PRO A 44 9.05 9.08 17.84
N LYS A 45 8.24 8.00 17.77
CA LYS A 45 8.47 6.78 18.56
C LYS A 45 9.76 6.04 18.20
N ASP A 46 10.19 6.13 16.95
CA ASP A 46 11.40 5.47 16.43
C ASP A 46 12.67 6.35 16.53
N ASP A 47 12.58 7.56 17.10
CA ASP A 47 13.79 8.24 17.59
C ASP A 47 14.26 7.51 18.86
N LEU A 48 15.39 6.81 18.73
CA LEU A 48 15.95 6.01 19.82
C LEU A 48 16.13 6.84 21.10
N LYS A 49 16.58 8.10 21.02
CA LYS A 49 16.84 8.93 22.21
C LYS A 49 15.59 9.62 22.78
N HIS A 50 14.44 9.48 22.09
CA HIS A 50 13.14 9.91 22.60
C HIS A 50 12.52 8.86 23.53
N ARG A 51 12.67 7.57 23.22
CA ARG A 51 12.00 6.45 23.92
C ARG A 51 12.97 5.37 24.42
N LEU A 52 13.60 4.61 23.52
CA LEU A 52 14.38 3.41 23.89
C LEU A 52 15.66 3.73 24.70
N LEU A 53 16.35 4.79 24.33
CA LEU A 53 17.62 5.26 24.91
C LEU A 53 17.44 6.63 25.57
N TRP A 54 16.32 6.86 26.25
CA TRP A 54 15.94 8.17 26.81
C TRP A 54 16.97 8.75 27.80
N ARG A 55 17.80 7.90 28.43
CA ARG A 55 18.89 8.29 29.33
C ARG A 55 20.07 8.96 28.60
N GLU A 56 20.23 8.66 27.32
CA GLU A 56 21.32 9.16 26.48
C GLU A 56 21.04 10.60 26.02
N VAL A 57 22.00 11.49 26.27
CA VAL A 57 21.95 12.88 25.80
C VAL A 57 22.16 12.95 24.28
N TYR A 58 21.70 14.03 23.66
CA TYR A 58 21.96 14.27 22.23
C TYR A 58 23.46 14.55 22.00
N SER A 59 24.00 14.10 20.86
CA SER A 59 25.35 14.45 20.43
C SER A 59 25.39 15.91 19.95
N PRO A 60 26.58 16.53 19.82
CA PRO A 60 26.69 17.90 19.31
C PRO A 60 26.02 18.11 17.93
N GLU A 61 26.08 17.11 17.06
CA GLU A 61 25.42 17.14 15.75
C GLU A 61 23.89 17.13 15.88
N GLU A 62 23.35 16.25 16.73
CA GLU A 62 21.91 16.16 17.02
C GLU A 62 21.39 17.42 17.73
N GLU A 63 22.17 18.00 18.66
CA GLU A 63 21.87 19.29 19.28
C GLU A 63 21.77 20.40 18.24
N GLY A 64 22.70 20.46 17.28
CA GLY A 64 22.68 21.43 16.19
C GLY A 64 21.41 21.31 15.34
N GLN A 65 20.98 20.08 15.06
CA GLN A 65 19.74 19.79 14.34
C GLN A 65 18.49 20.21 15.13
N LEU A 66 18.40 19.83 16.42
CA LEU A 66 17.28 20.19 17.29
C LEU A 66 17.19 21.71 17.51
N ARG A 67 18.31 22.38 17.75
CA ARG A 67 18.36 23.85 17.88
C ARG A 67 17.83 24.52 16.62
N THR A 68 18.22 24.02 15.44
CA THR A 68 17.72 24.54 14.16
C THR A 68 16.20 24.40 14.05
N LEU A 69 15.64 23.26 14.46
CA LEU A 69 14.19 23.03 14.45
C LEU A 69 13.45 23.93 15.45
N ILE A 70 13.97 24.09 16.67
CA ILE A 70 13.38 24.96 17.70
C ILE A 70 13.33 26.41 17.20
N VAL A 71 14.44 26.92 16.66
CA VAL A 71 14.53 28.29 16.12
C VAL A 71 13.59 28.47 14.93
N GLU A 72 13.51 27.51 14.01
CA GLU A 72 12.60 27.57 12.87
C GLU A 72 11.14 27.65 13.33
N ALA A 73 10.71 26.79 14.26
CA ALA A 73 9.36 26.79 14.81
C ALA A 73 9.03 28.14 15.46
N GLN A 74 9.92 28.66 16.30
CA GLN A 74 9.76 29.95 16.97
C GLN A 74 9.67 31.12 15.99
N SER A 75 10.51 31.13 14.94
CA SER A 75 10.50 32.17 13.89
C SER A 75 9.16 32.26 13.15
N ARG A 76 8.35 31.20 13.19
CA ARG A 76 7.03 31.09 12.58
C ARG A 76 5.87 31.27 13.57
N GLY A 77 6.19 31.59 14.83
CA GLY A 77 5.20 31.76 15.89
C GLY A 77 4.60 30.45 16.41
N LEU A 78 5.31 29.32 16.22
CA LEU A 78 4.91 28.01 16.71
C LEU A 78 5.55 27.71 18.08
N GLN A 79 4.77 27.11 18.97
CA GLN A 79 5.24 26.49 20.19
C GLN A 79 5.85 25.13 19.86
N PHE A 80 7.17 25.00 20.02
CA PHE A 80 7.86 23.71 19.96
C PHE A 80 7.80 23.02 21.32
N VAL A 81 7.17 21.84 21.38
CA VAL A 81 7.06 21.01 22.59
C VAL A 81 7.96 19.80 22.42
N TYR A 82 8.94 19.63 23.31
CA TYR A 82 9.79 18.45 23.34
C TYR A 82 9.20 17.37 24.24
N ALA A 83 8.89 16.21 23.67
CA ALA A 83 8.42 15.06 24.44
C ALA A 83 9.54 14.07 24.76
N LEU A 84 9.38 13.33 25.85
CA LEU A 84 10.23 12.19 26.22
C LEU A 84 9.38 11.05 26.77
N SER A 85 9.67 9.82 26.35
CA SER A 85 8.94 8.60 26.75
C SER A 85 9.82 7.66 27.59
N PRO A 86 10.03 7.93 28.89
CA PRO A 86 10.89 7.09 29.73
C PRO A 86 10.22 5.80 30.21
N GLY A 87 8.92 5.62 29.98
CA GLY A 87 8.10 4.61 30.66
C GLY A 87 8.44 3.14 30.40
N GLN A 88 9.23 2.80 29.37
CA GLN A 88 9.54 1.40 29.05
C GLN A 88 10.45 0.72 30.08
N ASP A 89 11.39 1.46 30.66
CA ASP A 89 12.43 0.88 31.51
C ASP A 89 12.90 1.82 32.64
N ILE A 90 12.17 2.90 32.92
CA ILE A 90 12.42 3.76 34.08
C ILE A 90 12.19 3.01 35.39
N VAL A 91 13.08 3.21 36.36
CA VAL A 91 12.85 2.87 37.76
C VAL A 91 12.48 4.16 38.48
N PHE A 92 11.19 4.37 38.78
CA PHE A 92 10.66 5.64 39.27
C PHE A 92 11.26 6.08 40.61
N SER A 93 11.62 5.12 41.46
CA SER A 93 12.24 5.31 42.78
C SER A 93 13.75 5.55 42.72
N SER A 94 14.37 5.38 41.55
CA SER A 94 15.80 5.56 41.36
C SER A 94 16.17 7.03 41.21
N SER A 95 16.89 7.56 42.19
CA SER A 95 17.46 8.93 42.12
C SER A 95 18.41 9.11 40.94
N CYS A 96 19.06 8.03 40.47
CA CYS A 96 19.90 8.04 39.28
C CYS A 96 19.06 8.28 38.02
N ASP A 97 17.99 7.53 37.81
CA ASP A 97 17.12 7.68 36.65
C ASP A 97 16.48 9.06 36.59
N LEU A 98 16.01 9.56 37.74
CA LEU A 98 15.49 10.91 37.87
C LEU A 98 16.53 11.99 37.53
N ALA A 99 17.79 11.80 37.95
CA ALA A 99 18.86 12.72 37.59
C ALA A 99 19.18 12.69 36.08
N LEU A 100 19.17 11.50 35.47
CA LEU A 100 19.37 11.33 34.02
C LEU A 100 18.23 11.97 33.22
N LEU A 101 16.98 11.82 33.69
CA LEU A 101 15.79 12.44 33.11
C LEU A 101 15.90 13.97 33.12
N LYS A 102 16.22 14.54 34.28
CA LYS A 102 16.44 15.99 34.44
C LYS A 102 17.58 16.49 33.55
N ARG A 103 18.69 15.76 33.48
CA ARG A 103 19.85 16.10 32.63
C ARG A 103 19.46 16.17 31.15
N LYS A 104 18.73 15.18 30.65
CA LYS A 104 18.26 15.14 29.25
C LYS A 104 17.33 16.31 28.94
N LEU A 105 16.35 16.60 29.79
CA LEU A 105 15.41 17.70 29.59
C LEU A 105 16.09 19.06 29.70
N ARG A 106 17.05 19.21 30.62
CA ARG A 106 17.86 20.42 30.74
C ARG A 106 18.68 20.69 29.49
N GLN A 107 19.30 19.67 28.90
CA GLN A 107 20.02 19.80 27.62
C GLN A 107 19.13 20.44 26.55
N VAL A 108 17.89 19.96 26.39
CA VAL A 108 16.95 20.50 25.39
C VAL A 108 16.43 21.89 25.77
N ALA A 109 16.23 22.17 27.05
CA ALA A 109 15.90 23.52 27.53
C ALA A 109 17.00 24.53 27.17
N ASP A 110 18.27 24.15 27.35
CA ASP A 110 19.44 24.99 27.02
C ASP A 110 19.59 25.20 25.49
N LEU A 111 18.90 24.42 24.65
CA LEU A 111 18.78 24.68 23.21
C LEU A 111 17.77 25.79 22.87
N GLY A 112 16.96 26.24 23.85
CA GLY A 112 15.92 27.26 23.69
C GLY A 112 14.49 26.73 23.71
N CYS A 113 14.28 25.44 24.02
CA CYS A 113 12.94 24.87 24.17
C CYS A 113 12.31 25.29 25.51
N GLN A 114 11.04 25.69 25.48
CA GLN A 114 10.32 26.22 26.66
C GLN A 114 9.05 25.43 26.99
N ALA A 115 8.77 24.34 26.26
CA ALA A 115 7.60 23.50 26.48
C ALA A 115 7.97 22.03 26.38
N PHE A 116 7.44 21.23 27.28
CA PHE A 116 7.87 19.84 27.46
C PHE A 116 6.68 18.89 27.60
N ALA A 117 6.92 17.61 27.35
CA ALA A 117 5.96 16.55 27.62
C ALA A 117 6.65 15.30 28.17
N ILE A 118 6.00 14.61 29.11
CA ILE A 118 6.38 13.27 29.57
C ILE A 118 5.28 12.30 29.16
N LEU A 119 5.66 11.23 28.45
CA LEU A 119 4.70 10.29 27.88
C LEU A 119 4.86 8.90 28.52
N PHE A 120 3.75 8.39 29.06
CA PHE A 120 3.64 7.04 29.61
C PHE A 120 2.64 6.19 28.82
N ASP A 121 2.57 6.41 27.51
CA ASP A 121 1.76 5.66 26.54
C ASP A 121 2.42 4.34 26.12
N ASP A 122 1.59 3.32 25.84
CA ASP A 122 2.00 2.01 25.33
C ASP A 122 3.08 1.32 26.18
N ILE A 123 2.87 1.32 27.50
CA ILE A 123 3.70 0.61 28.49
C ILE A 123 2.84 -0.32 29.33
N ASP A 124 3.47 -1.32 29.94
CA ASP A 124 2.83 -2.15 30.95
C ASP A 124 2.58 -1.32 32.22
N ALA A 125 1.46 -1.55 32.89
CA ALA A 125 1.14 -0.94 34.18
C ALA A 125 1.92 -1.57 35.35
N SER A 126 2.60 -2.69 35.11
CA SER A 126 3.44 -3.35 36.11
C SER A 126 4.65 -2.50 36.51
N MET A 127 4.92 -2.47 37.82
CA MET A 127 6.07 -1.77 38.40
C MET A 127 7.14 -2.79 38.79
N CYS A 128 8.41 -2.38 38.76
CA CYS A 128 9.47 -3.21 39.32
C CYS A 128 9.33 -3.32 40.85
N GLN A 129 10.07 -4.23 41.47
CA GLN A 129 9.99 -4.44 42.93
C GLN A 129 10.31 -3.17 43.72
N ALA A 130 11.38 -2.45 43.36
CA ALA A 130 11.79 -1.23 44.06
C ALA A 130 10.70 -0.15 44.02
N ASP A 131 10.03 0.02 42.88
CA ASP A 131 8.94 0.98 42.73
C ASP A 131 7.68 0.56 43.47
N SER A 132 7.40 -0.75 43.54
CA SER A 132 6.26 -1.29 44.29
C SER A 132 6.43 -1.12 45.81
N GLU A 133 7.66 -1.06 46.30
CA GLU A 133 7.97 -0.76 47.70
C GLU A 133 7.91 0.74 48.00
N ALA A 134 8.18 1.60 47.01
CA ALA A 134 8.24 3.05 47.16
C ALA A 134 6.91 3.77 46.89
N PHE A 135 6.07 3.25 46.00
CA PHE A 135 4.84 3.92 45.53
C PHE A 135 3.61 3.04 45.71
N ALA A 136 2.50 3.69 46.06
CA ALA A 136 1.21 3.01 46.23
C ALA A 136 0.60 2.50 44.92
N SER A 137 0.94 3.10 43.78
CA SER A 137 0.43 2.74 42.45
C SER A 137 1.35 3.28 41.35
N SER A 138 1.20 2.76 40.14
CA SER A 138 1.91 3.28 38.95
C SER A 138 1.54 4.73 38.63
N ALA A 139 0.28 5.13 38.86
CA ALA A 139 -0.17 6.52 38.73
C ALA A 139 0.60 7.44 39.69
N HIS A 140 0.74 7.03 40.96
CA HIS A 140 1.46 7.81 41.97
C HIS A 140 2.95 7.95 41.59
N ALA A 141 3.59 6.88 41.12
CA ALA A 141 4.98 6.92 40.65
C ALA A 141 5.16 7.90 39.47
N GLN A 142 4.30 7.81 38.45
CA GLN A 142 4.33 8.66 37.27
C GLN A 142 4.07 10.14 37.62
N VAL A 143 3.07 10.42 38.45
CA VAL A 143 2.72 11.78 38.88
C VAL A 143 3.86 12.40 39.70
N THR A 144 4.47 11.66 40.64
CA THR A 144 5.58 12.15 41.45
C THR A 144 6.76 12.57 40.57
N VAL A 145 7.21 11.71 39.67
CA VAL A 145 8.33 12.02 38.75
C VAL A 145 7.96 13.20 37.83
N THR A 146 6.73 13.23 37.31
CA THR A 146 6.28 14.29 36.41
C THR A 146 6.25 15.65 37.11
N ASN A 147 5.68 15.72 38.32
CA ASN A 147 5.62 16.93 39.13
C ASN A 147 7.03 17.43 39.50
N GLU A 148 7.95 16.52 39.82
CA GLU A 148 9.32 16.88 40.15
C GLU A 148 10.08 17.45 38.94
N VAL A 149 9.91 16.85 37.76
CA VAL A 149 10.48 17.36 36.50
C VAL A 149 9.89 18.72 36.13
N TYR A 150 8.58 18.89 36.25
CA TYR A 150 7.90 20.16 35.98
C TYR A 150 8.46 21.30 36.83
N ARG A 151 8.60 21.08 38.16
CA ARG A 151 9.20 22.05 39.07
C ARG A 151 10.68 22.30 38.77
N PHE A 152 11.45 21.25 38.47
CA PHE A 152 12.87 21.36 38.13
C PHE A 152 13.10 22.25 36.89
N LEU A 153 12.23 22.19 35.89
CA LEU A 153 12.29 23.02 34.70
C LEU A 153 11.77 24.45 34.91
N GLY A 154 11.36 24.80 36.13
CA GLY A 154 10.87 26.13 36.46
C GLY A 154 9.42 26.37 36.03
N GLU A 155 8.59 25.32 36.10
CA GLU A 155 7.14 25.40 35.86
C GLU A 155 6.79 26.03 34.49
N PRO A 156 7.26 25.44 33.37
CA PRO A 156 7.09 26.02 32.05
C PRO A 156 5.59 26.17 31.69
N PRO A 157 5.22 27.21 30.92
CA PRO A 157 3.81 27.55 30.65
C PRO A 157 3.06 26.47 29.85
N VAL A 158 3.78 25.58 29.17
CA VAL A 158 3.23 24.40 28.51
C VAL A 158 4.02 23.18 28.96
N PHE A 159 3.38 22.34 29.77
CA PHE A 159 3.88 21.04 30.15
C PHE A 159 2.77 20.00 29.97
N LEU A 160 3.05 18.93 29.22
CA LEU A 160 2.07 17.90 28.89
C LEU A 160 2.41 16.57 29.57
N PHE A 161 1.39 15.84 29.98
CA PHE A 161 1.49 14.51 30.53
C PHE A 161 0.61 13.56 29.72
N CYS A 162 1.19 12.50 29.14
CA CYS A 162 0.41 11.43 28.52
C CYS A 162 0.24 10.28 29.51
N PRO A 163 -0.99 10.03 30.02
CA PRO A 163 -1.25 8.91 30.90
C PRO A 163 -1.10 7.57 30.17
N THR A 164 -0.96 6.49 30.92
CA THR A 164 -1.04 5.12 30.42
C THR A 164 -2.48 4.78 30.01
N GLU A 165 -3.46 5.18 30.82
CA GLU A 165 -4.88 5.14 30.43
C GLU A 165 -5.25 6.43 29.66
N TYR A 166 -4.86 6.54 28.38
CA TYR A 166 -5.05 7.76 27.57
C TYR A 166 -6.34 7.80 26.75
N CYS A 167 -7.20 6.79 26.86
CA CYS A 167 -8.51 6.75 26.21
C CYS A 167 -9.51 5.92 27.01
N SER A 168 -10.82 6.12 26.77
CA SER A 168 -11.86 5.50 27.59
C SER A 168 -11.80 3.97 27.60
N SER A 169 -11.40 3.33 26.49
CA SER A 169 -11.31 1.87 26.41
C SER A 169 -10.12 1.28 27.19
N LEU A 170 -9.14 2.08 27.58
CA LEU A 170 -8.03 1.66 28.43
C LEU A 170 -8.35 1.84 29.92
N CYS A 171 -9.40 2.59 30.27
CA CYS A 171 -9.76 2.84 31.65
C CYS A 171 -10.47 1.66 32.32
N SER A 172 -10.04 1.31 33.52
CA SER A 172 -10.63 0.22 34.30
C SER A 172 -11.13 0.69 35.68
N PRO A 173 -12.38 0.41 36.08
CA PRO A 173 -13.44 -0.25 35.30
C PRO A 173 -14.14 0.69 34.30
N SER A 174 -13.99 2.01 34.44
CA SER A 174 -14.51 3.05 33.55
C SER A 174 -13.74 4.35 33.78
N VAL A 175 -13.91 5.35 32.90
CA VAL A 175 -13.24 6.67 33.02
C VAL A 175 -13.49 7.29 34.39
N SER A 176 -14.76 7.49 34.77
CA SER A 176 -15.16 8.11 36.03
C SER A 176 -14.76 7.35 37.31
N LYS A 177 -14.43 6.06 37.20
CA LYS A 177 -14.11 5.19 38.35
C LYS A 177 -12.69 4.63 38.31
N SER A 178 -11.86 5.07 37.38
CA SER A 178 -10.47 4.62 37.27
C SER A 178 -9.67 5.16 38.45
N PRO A 179 -9.12 4.29 39.33
CA PRO A 179 -8.23 4.73 40.40
C PRO A 179 -6.96 5.41 39.87
N TYR A 180 -6.50 4.95 38.69
CA TYR A 180 -5.35 5.53 38.00
C TYR A 180 -5.64 6.99 37.60
N LEU A 181 -6.76 7.26 36.93
CA LEU A 181 -7.12 8.63 36.53
C LEU A 181 -7.50 9.53 37.71
N GLN A 182 -8.10 8.98 38.77
CA GLN A 182 -8.37 9.73 39.99
C GLN A 182 -7.07 10.25 40.61
N THR A 183 -6.06 9.38 40.74
CA THR A 183 -4.72 9.76 41.21
C THR A 183 -4.09 10.84 40.31
N VAL A 184 -4.17 10.67 38.98
CA VAL A 184 -3.68 11.70 38.03
C VAL A 184 -4.46 13.02 38.15
N GLY A 185 -5.76 12.97 38.40
CA GLY A 185 -6.58 14.17 38.60
C GLY A 185 -6.19 14.94 39.85
N GLU A 186 -6.09 14.22 40.98
CA GLU A 186 -5.87 14.76 42.32
C GLU A 186 -4.43 15.22 42.55
N ASP A 187 -3.45 14.42 42.15
CA ASP A 187 -2.05 14.60 42.56
C ASP A 187 -1.18 15.30 41.50
N LEU A 188 -1.56 15.27 40.22
CA LEU A 188 -0.81 15.96 39.17
C LEU A 188 -1.02 17.48 39.30
N LEU A 189 0.08 18.25 39.22
CA LEU A 189 0.01 19.70 39.38
C LEU A 189 -0.94 20.35 38.36
N PRO A 190 -1.76 21.34 38.79
CA PRO A 190 -2.91 21.81 38.03
C PRO A 190 -2.58 22.44 36.67
N GLU A 191 -1.38 23.02 36.52
CA GLU A 191 -0.92 23.64 35.26
C GLU A 191 -0.39 22.61 34.25
N ILE A 192 -0.19 21.35 34.66
CA ILE A 192 0.20 20.28 33.75
C ILE A 192 -1.04 19.83 32.98
N SER A 193 -0.97 19.94 31.66
CA SER A 193 -2.06 19.54 30.77
C SER A 193 -2.01 18.02 30.51
N VAL A 194 -3.15 17.35 30.56
CA VAL A 194 -3.24 15.89 30.37
C VAL A 194 -3.69 15.57 28.95
N ILE A 195 -2.96 14.69 28.27
CA ILE A 195 -3.26 14.20 26.91
C ILE A 195 -4.37 13.15 26.97
N TRP A 196 -5.26 13.18 25.97
CA TRP A 196 -6.37 12.24 25.83
C TRP A 196 -6.71 11.97 24.36
N THR A 197 -7.02 10.74 23.95
CA THR A 197 -7.34 10.42 22.54
C THR A 197 -8.85 10.24 22.26
N GLY A 198 -9.67 10.30 23.31
CA GLY A 198 -11.13 10.16 23.23
C GLY A 198 -11.62 8.81 23.74
N SER A 199 -12.69 8.28 23.13
CA SER A 199 -13.30 7.01 23.57
C SER A 199 -12.46 5.79 23.22
N LYS A 200 -11.58 5.94 22.22
CA LYS A 200 -10.73 4.90 21.64
C LYS A 200 -9.35 5.49 21.35
N VAL A 201 -8.40 4.64 21.00
CA VAL A 201 -7.11 5.11 20.46
C VAL A 201 -7.38 5.92 19.19
N ILE A 202 -8.26 5.40 18.31
CA ILE A 202 -8.72 6.10 17.11
C ILE A 202 -10.21 6.39 17.21
N SER A 203 -10.54 7.49 17.89
CA SER A 203 -11.93 7.90 18.12
C SER A 203 -12.65 8.25 16.81
N ARG A 204 -13.78 7.60 16.54
CA ARG A 204 -14.65 7.93 15.39
C ARG A 204 -15.28 9.32 15.52
N LYS A 205 -15.73 9.67 16.72
CA LYS A 205 -16.28 10.97 17.09
C LYS A 205 -15.86 11.33 18.51
N LEU A 206 -15.81 12.62 18.82
CA LEU A 206 -15.70 13.14 20.18
C LEU A 206 -17.02 13.82 20.56
N SER A 207 -17.50 13.60 21.79
CA SER A 207 -18.74 14.19 22.32
C SER A 207 -18.45 15.11 23.51
N VAL A 208 -19.30 16.12 23.70
CA VAL A 208 -19.23 17.02 24.86
C VAL A 208 -19.36 16.24 26.16
N ASP A 209 -20.30 15.29 26.23
CA ASP A 209 -20.54 14.47 27.42
C ASP A 209 -19.32 13.61 27.80
N GLY A 210 -18.68 12.98 26.80
CA GLY A 210 -17.47 12.19 27.04
C GLY A 210 -16.31 13.06 27.54
N LEU A 211 -16.15 14.26 26.99
CA LEU A 211 -15.15 15.21 27.48
C LEU A 211 -15.48 15.76 28.88
N ALA A 212 -16.76 15.90 29.21
CA ALA A 212 -17.19 16.32 30.54
C ALA A 212 -16.87 15.27 31.60
N GLU A 213 -17.07 13.98 31.30
CA GLU A 213 -16.67 12.87 32.17
C GLU A 213 -15.15 12.87 32.42
N VAL A 214 -14.37 12.99 31.34
CA VAL A 214 -12.90 13.03 31.40
C VAL A 214 -12.42 14.24 32.20
N LYS A 215 -12.98 15.43 31.93
CA LYS A 215 -12.68 16.66 32.68
C LYS A 215 -13.02 16.51 34.16
N SER A 216 -14.10 15.80 34.50
CA SER A 216 -14.49 15.59 35.89
C SER A 216 -13.46 14.76 36.66
N VAL A 217 -12.95 13.67 36.07
CA VAL A 217 -11.96 12.81 36.76
C VAL A 217 -10.57 13.43 36.76
N LEU A 218 -10.15 14.06 35.65
CA LEU A 218 -8.85 14.72 35.54
C LEU A 218 -8.79 16.08 36.25
N GLN A 219 -9.94 16.63 36.64
CA GLN A 219 -10.09 17.97 37.23
C GLN A 219 -9.57 19.13 36.36
N ARG A 220 -9.35 18.88 35.06
CA ARG A 220 -8.89 19.88 34.08
C ARG A 220 -9.34 19.53 32.66
N PRO A 221 -9.51 20.52 31.76
CA PRO A 221 -9.78 20.25 30.34
C PRO A 221 -8.61 19.45 29.72
N PRO A 222 -8.88 18.34 29.03
CA PRO A 222 -7.82 17.56 28.39
C PRO A 222 -7.27 18.28 27.14
N LEU A 223 -6.04 17.95 26.76
CA LEU A 223 -5.51 18.20 25.43
C LEU A 223 -5.75 16.95 24.56
N ILE A 224 -6.41 17.11 23.43
CA ILE A 224 -6.65 15.98 22.53
C ILE A 224 -5.39 15.67 21.74
N TRP A 225 -4.94 14.41 21.81
CA TRP A 225 -4.05 13.80 20.83
C TRP A 225 -4.94 13.01 19.87
N ASP A 226 -5.12 13.52 18.66
CA ASP A 226 -6.10 12.99 17.72
C ASP A 226 -5.44 12.04 16.71
N ASN A 227 -5.76 10.75 16.78
CA ASN A 227 -5.25 9.73 15.86
C ASN A 227 -6.18 9.50 14.64
N LEU A 228 -7.11 10.42 14.33
CA LEU A 228 -8.04 10.26 13.20
C LEU A 228 -7.34 9.96 11.86
N HIS A 229 -6.11 10.47 11.66
CA HIS A 229 -5.35 10.30 10.43
C HIS A 229 -4.07 9.49 10.61
N ALA A 230 -3.83 8.92 11.79
CA ALA A 230 -2.69 8.02 12.02
C ALA A 230 -2.87 6.73 11.19
N ASN A 231 -1.79 6.21 10.60
CA ASN A 231 -1.80 4.97 9.81
C ASN A 231 -0.68 3.98 10.17
N ASP A 232 0.11 4.28 11.19
CA ASP A 232 1.22 3.44 11.69
C ASP A 232 0.78 2.02 12.13
N TYR A 233 -0.47 1.87 12.57
CA TYR A 233 -1.04 0.57 12.93
C TYR A 233 -1.35 -0.36 11.74
N ASP A 234 -1.41 0.16 10.51
CA ASP A 234 -1.64 -0.64 9.29
C ASP A 234 -1.01 0.03 8.06
N SER A 235 0.18 -0.44 7.69
CA SER A 235 0.95 0.01 6.52
C SER A 235 0.22 -0.06 5.17
N ARG A 236 -0.93 -0.74 5.07
CA ARG A 236 -1.74 -0.78 3.83
C ARG A 236 -2.82 0.30 3.81
N ARG A 237 -2.94 1.12 4.85
CA ARG A 237 -3.96 2.16 4.98
C ARG A 237 -3.34 3.55 4.87
N LEU A 238 -4.13 4.45 4.31
CA LEU A 238 -3.78 5.84 4.08
C LEU A 238 -5.05 6.68 4.25
N PHE A 239 -4.93 7.85 4.86
CA PHE A 239 -6.06 8.71 5.18
C PHE A 239 -5.87 10.12 4.59
N LEU A 240 -6.54 10.35 3.46
CA LEU A 240 -6.54 11.63 2.73
C LEU A 240 -7.87 12.39 2.90
N GLY A 241 -8.82 11.84 3.67
CA GLY A 241 -10.11 12.48 3.95
C GLY A 241 -9.99 13.72 4.85
N PRO A 242 -11.04 14.55 4.94
CA PRO A 242 -11.04 15.74 5.78
C PRO A 242 -11.10 15.40 7.27
N PHE A 243 -10.60 16.31 8.12
CA PHE A 243 -10.83 16.28 9.55
C PHE A 243 -12.34 16.24 9.87
N LYS A 244 -12.78 15.28 10.70
CA LYS A 244 -14.22 15.01 10.87
C LYS A 244 -14.53 14.39 12.24
N GLY A 245 -15.77 14.58 12.69
CA GLY A 245 -16.30 13.95 13.90
C GLY A 245 -15.95 14.69 15.20
N ARG A 246 -15.41 15.91 15.10
CA ARG A 246 -15.14 16.81 16.22
C ARG A 246 -15.86 18.12 15.95
N GLU A 247 -16.99 18.35 16.61
CA GLU A 247 -17.73 19.60 16.43
C GLU A 247 -16.88 20.80 16.88
N PRO A 248 -16.86 21.94 16.16
CA PRO A 248 -16.05 23.11 16.54
C PRO A 248 -16.34 23.61 17.97
N GLY A 249 -17.57 23.42 18.45
CA GLY A 249 -17.98 23.74 19.81
C GLY A 249 -17.21 22.99 20.90
N LEU A 250 -16.57 21.85 20.59
CA LEU A 250 -15.73 21.11 21.55
C LEU A 250 -14.55 21.96 22.04
N ARG A 251 -14.12 22.97 21.29
CA ARG A 251 -12.97 23.82 21.61
C ARG A 251 -13.07 24.48 22.99
N SER A 252 -14.27 24.85 23.45
CA SER A 252 -14.49 25.46 24.78
C SER A 252 -14.31 24.46 25.94
N HIS A 253 -14.26 23.16 25.64
CA HIS A 253 -14.10 22.07 26.61
C HIS A 253 -12.68 21.49 26.64
N LEU A 254 -11.76 22.01 25.82
CA LEU A 254 -10.44 21.44 25.58
C LEU A 254 -9.33 22.44 25.89
N ARG A 255 -8.19 21.93 26.36
CA ARG A 255 -6.94 22.69 26.45
C ARG A 255 -6.30 22.91 25.07
N GLY A 256 -6.46 21.91 24.20
CA GLY A 256 -5.88 21.90 22.86
C GLY A 256 -6.27 20.67 22.06
N LEU A 257 -5.86 20.64 20.79
CA LEU A 257 -5.99 19.50 19.88
C LEU A 257 -4.77 19.41 18.97
N LEU A 258 -3.99 18.34 19.11
CA LEU A 258 -2.84 18.01 18.28
C LEU A 258 -3.17 16.77 17.45
N LEU A 259 -3.09 16.88 16.13
CA LEU A 259 -3.32 15.76 15.23
C LEU A 259 -2.03 14.93 15.10
N ASN A 260 -2.15 13.62 15.29
CA ASN A 260 -1.15 12.62 14.89
C ASN A 260 -1.57 12.06 13.52
N PRO A 261 -0.88 12.44 12.43
CA PRO A 261 -1.35 12.19 11.08
C PRO A 261 -0.67 10.95 10.46
N ASN A 262 -0.73 10.79 9.14
CA ASN A 262 -0.10 9.65 8.44
C ASN A 262 1.44 9.73 8.57
N CYS A 263 2.11 8.58 8.49
CA CYS A 263 3.57 8.49 8.45
C CYS A 263 4.14 9.21 7.22
N GLU A 264 3.48 9.03 6.08
CA GLU A 264 3.82 9.64 4.79
C GLU A 264 3.54 11.15 4.83
N PHE A 265 4.60 11.95 4.71
CA PHE A 265 4.52 13.39 4.94
C PHE A 265 3.59 14.08 3.94
N GLU A 266 3.71 13.76 2.65
CA GLU A 266 2.94 14.41 1.59
C GLU A 266 1.44 14.06 1.66
N ALA A 267 1.08 12.96 2.32
CA ALA A 267 -0.32 12.57 2.53
C ALA A 267 -1.06 13.46 3.54
N ASN A 268 -0.34 14.29 4.29
CA ASN A 268 -0.89 15.07 5.40
C ASN A 268 -1.39 16.46 5.02
N TYR A 269 -1.30 16.85 3.75
CA TYR A 269 -1.76 18.17 3.28
C TYR A 269 -3.26 18.40 3.58
N ILE A 270 -4.14 17.49 3.15
CA ILE A 270 -5.59 17.60 3.38
C ILE A 270 -5.94 17.49 4.88
N PRO A 271 -5.47 16.48 5.64
CA PRO A 271 -5.71 16.40 7.07
C PRO A 271 -5.40 17.70 7.83
N LEU A 272 -4.24 18.31 7.55
CA LEU A 272 -3.77 19.51 8.25
C LEU A 272 -4.46 20.79 7.77
N HIS A 273 -4.71 20.92 6.47
CA HIS A 273 -5.46 22.06 5.93
C HIS A 273 -6.89 22.11 6.48
N THR A 274 -7.54 20.95 6.51
CA THR A 274 -8.91 20.83 7.01
C THR A 274 -9.00 21.00 8.54
N LEU A 275 -7.95 20.62 9.29
CA LEU A 275 -7.80 20.97 10.71
C LEU A 275 -7.67 22.50 10.91
N GLY A 276 -6.87 23.19 10.09
CA GLY A 276 -6.77 24.65 10.14
C GLY A 276 -8.10 25.34 9.84
N SER A 277 -8.86 24.79 8.88
CA SER A 277 -10.22 25.25 8.57
C SER A 277 -11.19 25.05 9.75
N TRP A 278 -11.08 23.91 10.44
CA TRP A 278 -11.84 23.63 11.67
C TRP A 278 -11.50 24.63 12.80
N LEU A 279 -10.21 24.93 13.00
CA LEU A 279 -9.75 25.87 14.02
C LEU A 279 -10.30 27.28 13.81
N ARG A 280 -10.37 27.74 12.55
CA ARG A 280 -10.92 29.06 12.20
C ARG A 280 -12.43 29.14 12.44
N ALA A 281 -13.17 28.09 12.10
CA ALA A 281 -14.62 28.02 12.34
C ALA A 281 -14.98 28.04 13.84
N GLY A 282 -14.09 27.54 14.71
CA GLY A 282 -14.28 27.56 16.16
C GLY A 282 -13.98 28.91 16.86
N LYS A 283 -13.79 30.02 16.14
CA LYS A 283 -13.63 31.35 16.75
C LYS A 283 -15.00 32.02 16.90
N GLU A 284 -15.41 32.30 18.14
CA GLU A 284 -16.73 32.87 18.50
C GLU A 284 -17.02 34.27 17.93
N GLU A 285 -16.03 34.95 17.36
CA GLU A 285 -16.15 36.34 16.87
C GLU A 285 -16.81 36.49 15.49
N MET A 286 -17.11 35.39 14.78
CA MET A 286 -17.76 35.43 13.46
C MET A 286 -19.19 34.85 13.54
N LYS A 287 -20.19 35.71 13.75
CA LYS A 287 -21.62 35.37 13.84
C LYS A 287 -22.34 35.33 12.48
N ASP A 288 -21.65 35.02 11.40
CA ASP A 288 -22.29 34.79 10.10
C ASP A 288 -22.58 33.29 9.92
N GLU A 289 -23.79 32.96 9.45
CA GLU A 289 -24.23 31.58 9.17
C GLU A 289 -23.33 30.84 8.14
N GLU A 290 -22.50 31.58 7.39
CA GLU A 290 -21.48 31.05 6.48
C GLU A 290 -20.24 30.45 7.18
N CYS A 291 -20.08 30.61 8.50
CA CYS A 291 -18.87 30.23 9.25
C CYS A 291 -18.91 28.85 9.96
N TYR A 292 -19.90 27.98 9.72
CA TYR A 292 -19.90 26.62 10.28
C TYR A 292 -18.88 25.70 9.58
N TYR A 293 -18.20 24.84 10.33
CA TYR A 293 -17.28 23.86 9.76
C TYR A 293 -18.05 22.79 8.98
N CYS A 294 -17.75 22.63 7.70
CA CYS A 294 -18.30 21.56 6.86
C CYS A 294 -17.14 20.75 6.26
N PRO A 295 -17.03 19.44 6.54
CA PRO A 295 -15.95 18.60 6.02
C PRO A 295 -15.85 18.62 4.49
N ASP A 296 -16.97 18.61 3.76
CA ASP A 296 -16.98 18.58 2.30
C ASP A 296 -16.50 19.90 1.68
N ARG A 297 -16.88 21.04 2.28
CA ARG A 297 -16.38 22.37 1.87
C ARG A 297 -14.89 22.50 2.19
N ALA A 298 -14.47 22.07 3.38
CA ALA A 298 -13.07 22.10 3.78
C ALA A 298 -12.20 21.20 2.87
N LEU A 299 -12.69 20.00 2.54
CA LEU A 299 -12.04 19.11 1.58
C LEU A 299 -11.91 19.76 0.20
N THR A 300 -12.96 20.41 -0.29
CA THR A 300 -12.93 21.07 -1.60
C THR A 300 -11.93 22.23 -1.62
N ALA A 301 -11.85 23.02 -0.57
CA ALA A 301 -10.83 24.07 -0.44
C ALA A 301 -9.40 23.49 -0.36
N ALA A 302 -9.21 22.44 0.45
CA ALA A 302 -7.91 21.77 0.57
C ALA A 302 -7.44 21.16 -0.76
N LEU A 303 -8.35 20.55 -1.52
CA LEU A 303 -8.05 19.99 -2.85
C LEU A 303 -7.64 21.07 -3.84
N HIS A 304 -8.36 22.19 -3.88
CA HIS A 304 -8.04 23.31 -4.74
C HIS A 304 -6.60 23.80 -4.49
N ASP A 305 -6.23 23.99 -3.23
CA ASP A 305 -4.89 24.46 -2.86
C ASP A 305 -3.81 23.40 -3.08
N TRP A 306 -4.11 22.12 -2.78
CA TRP A 306 -3.14 21.03 -2.96
C TRP A 306 -2.79 20.78 -4.42
N MET A 307 -3.74 21.02 -5.34
CA MET A 307 -3.52 20.90 -6.78
C MET A 307 -2.38 21.80 -7.29
N GLU A 308 -2.12 22.94 -6.65
CA GLU A 308 -0.98 23.81 -7.00
C GLU A 308 0.35 23.17 -6.58
N GLU A 309 0.38 22.49 -5.43
CA GLU A 309 1.57 21.84 -4.86
C GLU A 309 1.91 20.52 -5.56
N LEU A 310 0.89 19.70 -5.87
CA LEU A 310 1.03 18.41 -6.56
C LEU A 310 1.66 18.53 -7.95
N ASN A 311 1.43 19.67 -8.59
CA ASN A 311 1.83 19.93 -9.97
C ASN A 311 3.13 20.73 -10.08
N GLN A 312 3.78 21.02 -8.95
CA GLN A 312 5.11 21.62 -8.92
C GLN A 312 6.21 20.54 -8.81
N PRO A 313 7.28 20.61 -9.61
CA PRO A 313 8.44 19.75 -9.44
C PRO A 313 9.10 19.98 -8.07
N LEU A 314 9.69 18.92 -7.50
CA LEU A 314 10.58 19.05 -6.34
C LEU A 314 11.72 20.01 -6.66
N GLN A 315 11.76 21.16 -5.98
CA GLN A 315 12.91 22.06 -6.00
C GLN A 315 13.80 21.77 -4.79
N ALA A 316 15.11 21.66 -5.02
CA ALA A 316 16.08 21.53 -3.94
C ALA A 316 16.14 22.85 -3.14
N GLY A 317 15.73 22.82 -1.87
CA GLY A 317 15.77 23.97 -0.97
C GLY A 317 14.57 24.91 -1.08
N ARG A 318 13.39 24.49 -0.59
CA ARG A 318 12.18 25.34 -0.51
C ARG A 318 12.39 26.56 0.41
N HIS A 319 12.69 27.71 -0.20
CA HIS A 319 12.30 29.03 0.31
C HIS A 319 11.22 29.58 -0.61
N THR A 320 9.95 29.21 -0.36
CA THR A 320 8.79 29.78 -1.06
C THR A 320 8.52 31.18 -0.51
N ILE A 321 9.15 32.20 -1.09
CA ILE A 321 8.70 33.59 -0.93
C ILE A 321 7.51 33.78 -1.89
N ARG A 322 6.27 33.66 -1.37
CA ARG A 322 5.10 34.24 -2.05
C ARG A 322 5.17 35.75 -1.82
N THR A 323 5.22 36.53 -2.91
CA THR A 323 5.03 37.97 -2.88
C THR A 323 3.56 38.28 -2.63
N ASP A 324 3.25 38.97 -1.53
CA ASP A 324 1.95 39.57 -1.29
C ASP A 324 1.57 40.53 -2.44
N PRO A 325 0.35 40.45 -3.00
CA PRO A 325 -0.21 41.56 -3.75
C PRO A 325 -0.83 42.55 -2.74
N HIS A 326 -0.39 43.80 -2.82
CA HIS A 326 -0.86 45.00 -2.09
C HIS A 326 -0.01 45.46 -0.90
N GLY A 327 0.96 46.34 -1.22
CA GLY A 327 1.59 47.23 -0.26
C GLY A 327 2.40 48.31 -0.99
N TYR A 328 1.84 49.50 -1.12
CA TYR A 328 2.53 50.70 -1.62
C TYR A 328 3.76 50.98 -0.71
N VAL A 329 4.97 50.79 -1.22
CA VAL A 329 6.21 51.15 -0.50
C VAL A 329 6.66 52.54 -0.93
N GLN A 330 6.52 53.49 -0.02
CA GLN A 330 7.26 54.76 -0.05
C GLN A 330 8.69 54.52 0.43
N THR A 331 9.65 54.90 -0.39
CA THR A 331 11.09 54.87 -0.13
C THR A 331 11.49 55.90 0.92
N SER A 332 12.23 55.49 1.96
CA SER A 332 13.14 56.39 2.67
C SER A 332 14.45 55.67 3.04
N ARG A 333 15.55 56.40 2.80
CA ARG A 333 16.96 55.99 2.91
C ARG A 333 17.51 56.21 4.32
N CYS A 334 18.69 55.61 4.54
CA CYS A 334 19.74 55.90 5.55
C CYS A 334 19.55 55.21 6.91
N LYS A 335 20.59 54.75 7.62
CA LYS A 335 22.05 54.77 7.43
C LYS A 335 22.65 53.71 8.37
N THR A 336 23.86 53.30 8.02
CA THR A 336 24.80 52.38 8.67
C THR A 336 25.25 52.76 10.09
N SER A 337 25.77 51.78 10.83
CA SER A 337 26.99 51.95 11.64
C SER A 337 27.77 50.63 11.77
N ASP A 338 28.93 50.60 11.10
CA ASP A 338 30.05 49.66 11.29
C ASP A 338 30.63 49.74 12.71
N TRP A 339 31.16 48.62 13.21
CA TRP A 339 32.43 48.59 13.96
C TRP A 339 33.26 47.34 13.58
N SER A 340 34.38 47.65 12.93
CA SER A 340 35.69 46.99 12.73
C SER A 340 36.29 46.34 14.00
N ASP A 341 37.30 45.45 14.03
CA ASP A 341 38.33 44.99 13.07
C ASP A 341 39.12 43.78 13.67
N ARG A 342 39.43 42.78 12.82
CA ARG A 342 40.73 42.02 12.65
C ARG A 342 41.30 41.01 13.68
N PRO A 343 42.27 40.13 13.28
CA PRO A 343 42.66 39.68 11.93
C PRO A 343 42.85 38.15 11.74
N SER A 344 42.96 37.80 10.46
CA SER A 344 43.36 36.56 9.79
C SER A 344 44.53 35.75 10.40
N THR A 345 44.47 34.42 10.27
CA THR A 345 45.26 33.62 9.29
C THR A 345 45.10 32.14 9.60
N PHE A 346 44.58 31.33 8.66
CA PHE A 346 45.12 30.00 8.39
C PHE A 346 44.66 29.54 7.00
N ARG A 347 45.62 29.51 6.08
CA ARG A 347 45.53 28.89 4.76
C ARG A 347 45.91 27.42 4.99
N GLY A 348 44.96 26.51 4.85
CA GLY A 348 45.17 25.07 5.03
C GLY A 348 44.49 24.31 3.89
N THR A 349 45.32 23.80 2.99
CA THR A 349 45.08 22.83 1.92
C THR A 349 43.84 21.93 2.06
N SER A 350 42.89 22.06 1.14
CA SER A 350 41.88 21.04 0.84
C SER A 350 42.55 19.88 0.10
N ALA A 351 43.03 18.89 0.86
CA ALA A 351 43.28 17.55 0.35
C ALA A 351 41.97 16.77 0.53
N VAL A 352 41.21 16.60 -0.55
CA VAL A 352 40.08 15.67 -0.59
C VAL A 352 40.64 14.26 -0.41
N ALA A 353 40.54 13.73 0.81
CA ALA A 353 40.73 12.31 1.06
C ALA A 353 39.60 11.57 0.34
N LYS A 354 39.95 10.92 -0.78
CA LYS A 354 39.08 9.92 -1.43
C LYS A 354 38.80 8.82 -0.41
N LEU A 355 37.57 8.76 0.08
CA LEU A 355 37.08 7.61 0.81
C LEU A 355 37.15 6.37 -0.10
N PRO A 356 37.68 5.23 0.38
CA PRO A 356 37.75 4.02 -0.42
C PRO A 356 36.33 3.48 -0.66
N VAL A 357 35.99 3.32 -1.94
CA VAL A 357 34.81 2.58 -2.39
C VAL A 357 35.06 1.10 -2.07
N PHE A 358 34.27 0.54 -1.15
CA PHE A 358 34.26 -0.90 -0.88
C PHE A 358 33.52 -1.62 -2.02
N PRO A 359 34.17 -2.55 -2.75
CA PRO A 359 33.47 -3.43 -3.66
C PRO A 359 32.72 -4.49 -2.84
N LEU A 360 31.38 -4.49 -2.93
CA LEU A 360 30.58 -5.66 -2.60
C LEU A 360 30.89 -6.73 -3.66
N ASN A 361 31.75 -7.68 -3.33
CA ASN A 361 31.80 -8.96 -4.01
C ASN A 361 32.07 -10.09 -3.03
N SER A 362 31.27 -11.13 -3.23
CA SER A 362 31.19 -12.41 -2.56
C SER A 362 32.50 -13.19 -2.47
N SER A 363 32.78 -13.70 -1.28
CA SER A 363 33.68 -14.83 -1.00
C SER A 363 33.27 -15.39 0.36
N SER A 364 33.18 -16.68 0.69
CA SER A 364 33.45 -17.96 0.02
C SER A 364 33.00 -19.08 1.01
N PRO A 365 32.84 -20.34 0.58
CA PRO A 365 32.44 -21.48 1.42
C PRO A 365 33.66 -22.15 2.11
N PRO A 366 33.48 -23.17 2.97
CA PRO A 366 34.59 -23.99 3.42
C PRO A 366 34.62 -25.41 2.80
N SER A 367 35.85 -25.80 2.44
CA SER A 367 36.48 -27.15 2.45
C SER A 367 36.26 -28.17 1.30
N SER A 368 37.38 -28.53 0.64
CA SER A 368 37.67 -29.82 -0.04
C SER A 368 38.33 -30.80 0.98
N PRO A 369 38.53 -32.13 0.74
CA PRO A 369 39.10 -32.81 -0.45
C PRO A 369 38.24 -34.03 -0.93
N THR A 370 38.42 -34.70 -2.08
CA THR A 370 39.60 -35.42 -2.62
C THR A 370 39.49 -35.69 -4.13
N LEU A 371 40.67 -35.96 -4.72
CA LEU A 371 41.01 -36.35 -6.09
C LEU A 371 40.28 -37.61 -6.60
N GLU A 372 39.95 -37.66 -7.90
CA GLU A 372 40.42 -38.71 -8.83
C GLU A 372 40.10 -38.40 -10.31
N ASP A 373 41.12 -38.68 -11.13
CA ASP A 373 41.31 -38.63 -12.59
C ASP A 373 40.16 -38.95 -13.57
N ARG A 374 40.13 -38.27 -14.74
CA ARG A 374 40.61 -38.81 -16.05
C ARG A 374 40.28 -37.93 -17.28
N GLU A 375 41.35 -37.35 -17.82
CA GLU A 375 41.80 -37.22 -19.22
C GLU A 375 40.88 -37.35 -20.48
N LYS A 376 41.17 -36.40 -21.43
CA LYS A 376 41.34 -36.52 -22.92
C LYS A 376 40.06 -36.57 -23.78
N GLN A 377 39.91 -35.90 -24.94
CA GLN A 377 40.79 -35.41 -26.03
C GLN A 377 40.05 -34.24 -26.75
N MET A 378 40.65 -33.09 -27.09
CA MET A 378 41.58 -32.76 -28.20
C MET A 378 40.96 -32.72 -29.63
N GLY A 379 41.15 -31.58 -30.31
CA GLY A 379 40.94 -31.35 -31.76
C GLY A 379 40.33 -29.96 -32.03
N GLU A 380 41.11 -28.87 -32.08
CA GLU A 380 41.73 -28.29 -33.31
C GLU A 380 40.72 -28.02 -34.44
N LYS A 381 40.70 -26.92 -35.20
CA LYS A 381 41.45 -25.65 -35.30
C LYS A 381 40.75 -24.85 -36.42
N LYS A 382 40.80 -23.51 -36.34
CA LYS A 382 40.87 -22.51 -37.44
C LYS A 382 39.70 -22.49 -38.46
N GLY A 383 39.19 -21.36 -38.92
CA GLY A 383 39.68 -19.99 -38.92
C GLY A 383 39.43 -19.38 -40.31
N SER A 384 39.05 -18.09 -40.31
CA SER A 384 39.02 -17.16 -41.45
C SER A 384 37.88 -17.32 -42.47
N SER A 385 37.36 -16.30 -43.16
CA SER A 385 37.37 -14.83 -43.05
C SER A 385 36.69 -14.26 -44.31
N TYR A 386 36.08 -13.05 -44.22
CA TYR A 386 35.78 -12.11 -45.32
C TYR A 386 34.75 -12.55 -46.40
N SER A 387 33.93 -11.72 -47.05
CA SER A 387 33.52 -10.31 -46.96
C SER A 387 32.45 -10.07 -48.04
N SER A 388 31.63 -9.02 -47.90
CA SER A 388 31.13 -8.17 -49.01
C SER A 388 30.17 -8.82 -50.05
N GLN A 389 29.19 -8.18 -50.67
CA GLN A 389 28.65 -6.83 -50.70
C GLN A 389 27.37 -6.90 -51.58
N LYS A 390 26.42 -6.01 -51.30
CA LYS A 390 25.59 -5.25 -52.25
C LYS A 390 24.46 -5.92 -53.06
N SER A 391 23.28 -5.39 -52.77
CA SER A 391 22.04 -5.27 -53.57
C SER A 391 22.22 -4.43 -54.86
N PRO A 392 21.22 -4.42 -55.74
CA PRO A 392 20.38 -3.21 -55.90
C PRO A 392 18.88 -3.53 -56.11
N GLY A 393 17.92 -2.73 -55.61
CA GLY A 393 17.28 -1.60 -56.33
C GLY A 393 16.08 -2.11 -57.17
N SER A 394 14.88 -1.53 -57.27
CA SER A 394 14.35 -0.17 -57.05
C SER A 394 12.80 -0.24 -57.16
N ARG A 395 12.06 0.69 -56.54
CA ARG A 395 10.59 0.88 -56.65
C ARG A 395 10.16 1.45 -58.02
N PRO A 396 8.85 1.44 -58.34
CA PRO A 396 8.08 2.71 -58.22
C PRO A 396 6.66 2.53 -57.62
N GLY A 397 6.11 3.61 -57.06
CA GLY A 397 4.79 3.64 -56.36
C GLY A 397 3.60 4.03 -57.25
N PRO A 398 2.40 4.26 -56.67
CA PRO A 398 1.32 4.97 -57.36
C PRO A 398 0.68 6.14 -56.58
N VAL A 399 -0.03 6.95 -57.38
CA VAL A 399 -0.77 8.22 -57.17
C VAL A 399 -2.18 7.94 -56.59
N PRO A 400 -2.87 8.93 -55.94
CA PRO A 400 -3.97 8.67 -55.02
C PRO A 400 -5.37 8.85 -55.63
N SER A 401 -6.35 8.11 -55.09
CA SER A 401 -7.77 8.36 -55.31
C SER A 401 -8.47 8.44 -53.96
N GLY A 402 -9.10 9.59 -53.71
CA GLY A 402 -9.84 9.90 -52.49
C GLY A 402 -11.22 9.24 -52.46
N GLY A 403 -11.61 8.79 -51.27
CA GLY A 403 -12.97 8.44 -50.89
C GLY A 403 -13.11 8.72 -49.41
N GLN A 404 -13.93 9.72 -49.08
CA GLN A 404 -14.26 10.11 -47.71
C GLN A 404 -15.03 8.98 -47.02
N GLY A 405 -14.55 8.58 -45.85
CA GLY A 405 -15.26 7.74 -44.89
C GLY A 405 -14.77 8.14 -43.50
N GLU A 406 -15.65 8.76 -42.73
CA GLU A 406 -15.40 9.22 -41.36
C GLU A 406 -14.88 8.07 -40.49
N LYS A 407 -13.62 8.17 -40.05
CA LYS A 407 -13.07 7.32 -39.00
C LYS A 407 -13.17 8.05 -37.67
N VAL A 408 -13.99 7.48 -36.80
CA VAL A 408 -13.99 7.68 -35.35
C VAL A 408 -12.54 7.63 -34.84
N GLN A 409 -12.06 8.74 -34.30
CA GLN A 409 -10.76 8.83 -33.65
C GLN A 409 -10.74 7.93 -32.41
N GLY A 410 -9.98 6.85 -32.48
CA GLY A 410 -9.54 6.12 -31.29
C GLY A 410 -8.73 7.06 -30.41
N ARG A 411 -9.10 7.15 -29.13
CA ARG A 411 -8.31 7.82 -28.09
C ARG A 411 -6.96 7.12 -27.96
N GLY A 412 -5.94 7.65 -28.62
CA GLY A 412 -4.55 7.39 -28.25
C GLY A 412 -4.26 8.10 -26.94
N ILE A 413 -4.12 7.35 -25.85
CA ILE A 413 -3.70 7.88 -24.54
C ILE A 413 -2.37 7.23 -24.23
N CYS A 414 -1.29 7.94 -24.54
CA CYS A 414 -0.01 7.91 -23.83
C CYS A 414 0.89 8.98 -24.47
N GLY A 415 0.69 10.23 -24.07
CA GLY A 415 1.47 11.38 -24.55
C GLY A 415 1.14 12.71 -23.88
N GLY A 416 0.39 12.70 -22.77
CA GLY A 416 0.06 13.89 -22.00
C GLY A 416 1.06 14.12 -20.88
N LYS A 417 1.58 15.35 -20.77
CA LYS A 417 2.49 15.78 -19.70
C LYS A 417 1.91 15.47 -18.31
N GLY A 418 2.73 14.87 -17.44
CA GLY A 418 2.39 14.23 -16.16
C GLY A 418 1.97 15.17 -15.03
N LEU A 419 0.76 15.72 -15.15
CA LEU A 419 0.07 16.46 -14.10
C LEU A 419 -1.16 15.67 -13.64
N LEU A 420 -1.41 15.63 -12.34
CA LEU A 420 -2.62 15.01 -11.78
C LEU A 420 -3.81 15.95 -12.00
N SER A 421 -4.92 15.42 -12.52
CA SER A 421 -6.17 16.20 -12.62
C SER A 421 -6.93 16.22 -11.29
N GLU A 422 -7.76 17.25 -11.06
CA GLU A 422 -8.58 17.33 -9.85
C GLU A 422 -9.48 16.10 -9.68
N SER A 423 -10.04 15.57 -10.77
CA SER A 423 -10.85 14.35 -10.76
C SER A 423 -10.07 13.12 -10.29
N GLN A 424 -8.79 13.02 -10.67
CA GLN A 424 -7.90 11.94 -10.24
C GLN A 424 -7.55 12.06 -8.75
N VAL A 425 -7.27 13.28 -8.28
CA VAL A 425 -7.01 13.51 -6.84
C VAL A 425 -8.27 13.24 -6.01
N ARG A 426 -9.45 13.67 -6.47
CA ARG A 426 -10.74 13.34 -5.82
C ARG A 426 -11.01 11.85 -5.79
N LEU A 427 -10.68 11.13 -6.87
CA LEU A 427 -10.75 9.67 -6.90
C LEU A 427 -9.83 9.08 -5.83
N MET A 428 -8.57 9.49 -5.78
CA MET A 428 -7.59 9.03 -4.79
C MET A 428 -8.06 9.25 -3.35
N VAL A 429 -8.55 10.46 -3.02
CA VAL A 429 -9.14 10.75 -1.70
C VAL A 429 -10.38 9.90 -1.43
N GLY A 430 -11.23 9.70 -2.44
CA GLY A 430 -12.41 8.84 -2.33
C GLY A 430 -12.08 7.36 -2.09
N LEU A 431 -10.89 6.91 -2.50
CA LEU A 431 -10.39 5.54 -2.28
C LEU A 431 -9.67 5.40 -0.92
N HIS A 432 -8.98 6.45 -0.47
CA HIS A 432 -8.19 6.51 0.76
C HIS A 432 -8.73 7.60 1.70
N TYR A 433 -9.88 7.35 2.33
CA TYR A 433 -10.66 8.40 3.00
C TYR A 433 -10.36 8.53 4.51
N LEU A 434 -11.10 7.84 5.38
CA LEU A 434 -10.98 7.91 6.83
C LEU A 434 -10.95 6.50 7.47
N PRO A 435 -10.51 6.35 8.74
CA PRO A 435 -10.40 5.04 9.37
C PRO A 435 -11.71 4.28 9.52
N HIS A 436 -12.82 5.01 9.69
CA HIS A 436 -14.15 4.47 9.99
C HIS A 436 -15.16 4.72 8.88
N GLU A 437 -14.72 5.25 7.74
CA GLU A 437 -15.59 5.68 6.64
C GLU A 437 -14.85 5.62 5.31
N HIS A 438 -15.43 4.94 4.34
CA HIS A 438 -14.99 4.99 2.94
C HIS A 438 -15.51 6.24 2.25
N GLY A 439 -14.70 6.79 1.34
CA GLY A 439 -15.15 7.88 0.47
C GLY A 439 -16.11 7.39 -0.62
N PRO A 440 -16.74 8.30 -1.38
CA PRO A 440 -17.79 7.94 -2.34
C PRO A 440 -17.34 6.91 -3.40
N SER A 441 -16.12 7.03 -3.91
CA SER A 441 -15.57 6.11 -4.91
C SER A 441 -15.37 4.69 -4.37
N ALA A 442 -14.79 4.57 -3.16
CA ALA A 442 -14.63 3.30 -2.47
C ALA A 442 -15.98 2.63 -2.17
N GLN A 443 -16.96 3.41 -1.68
CA GLN A 443 -18.32 2.90 -1.41
C GLN A 443 -18.96 2.35 -2.69
N LYS A 444 -18.88 3.10 -3.80
CA LYS A 444 -19.42 2.66 -5.09
C LYS A 444 -18.74 1.38 -5.59
N LEU A 445 -17.40 1.29 -5.49
CA LEU A 445 -16.63 0.11 -5.86
C LEU A 445 -17.10 -1.13 -5.08
N LEU A 446 -17.18 -1.04 -3.76
CA LEU A 446 -17.58 -2.14 -2.88
C LEU A 446 -19.05 -2.53 -3.08
N GLN A 447 -19.95 -1.56 -3.23
CA GLN A 447 -21.38 -1.80 -3.47
C GLN A 447 -21.62 -2.49 -4.81
N ASP A 448 -21.03 -1.99 -5.90
CA ASP A 448 -21.19 -2.59 -7.22
C ASP A 448 -20.57 -4.00 -7.24
N LEU A 449 -19.36 -4.22 -6.69
CA LEU A 449 -18.73 -5.54 -6.62
C LEU A 449 -19.58 -6.55 -5.82
N THR A 450 -20.06 -6.14 -4.64
CA THR A 450 -20.93 -6.98 -3.81
C THR A 450 -22.20 -7.35 -4.55
N TRP A 451 -22.86 -6.37 -5.18
CA TRP A 451 -24.10 -6.60 -5.91
C TRP A 451 -23.89 -7.50 -7.12
N LEU A 452 -22.84 -7.27 -7.91
CA LEU A 452 -22.51 -8.08 -9.11
C LEU A 452 -22.24 -9.53 -8.74
N LYS A 453 -21.49 -9.74 -7.66
CA LYS A 453 -21.24 -11.06 -7.09
C LYS A 453 -22.52 -11.76 -6.64
N THR A 454 -23.37 -11.10 -5.85
CA THR A 454 -24.63 -11.68 -5.37
C THR A 454 -25.62 -11.99 -6.51
N ASN A 455 -25.58 -11.20 -7.59
CA ASN A 455 -26.51 -11.29 -8.72
C ASN A 455 -25.92 -11.94 -9.97
N CYS A 456 -24.75 -12.60 -9.88
CA CYS A 456 -24.11 -13.28 -11.03
C CYS A 456 -24.97 -14.38 -11.67
N HIS A 457 -25.93 -14.94 -10.92
CA HIS A 457 -26.91 -15.91 -11.43
C HIS A 457 -27.77 -15.35 -12.58
N LEU A 458 -27.90 -14.03 -12.71
CA LEU A 458 -28.63 -13.36 -13.80
C LEU A 458 -27.94 -13.49 -15.16
N VAL A 459 -26.63 -13.80 -15.16
CA VAL A 459 -25.79 -13.95 -16.37
C VAL A 459 -25.15 -15.34 -16.47
N SER A 460 -25.63 -16.32 -15.70
CA SER A 460 -25.12 -17.70 -15.73
C SER A 460 -25.59 -18.47 -16.98
N THR A 461 -24.74 -19.36 -17.50
CA THR A 461 -24.98 -20.19 -18.70
C THR A 461 -26.20 -21.10 -18.61
N ASN A 462 -26.55 -21.53 -17.39
CA ASN A 462 -27.60 -22.53 -17.13
C ASN A 462 -28.83 -21.91 -16.45
N GLY A 463 -28.87 -20.58 -16.28
CA GLY A 463 -29.98 -19.89 -15.63
C GLY A 463 -31.28 -20.01 -16.44
N LYS A 464 -32.37 -20.47 -15.80
CA LYS A 464 -33.73 -20.43 -16.37
C LYS A 464 -33.99 -19.00 -16.87
N LYS A 465 -34.19 -18.83 -18.20
CA LYS A 465 -34.45 -17.56 -18.92
C LYS A 465 -34.55 -16.36 -17.98
N ALA A 466 -33.40 -15.83 -17.56
CA ALA A 466 -33.36 -14.62 -16.75
C ALA A 466 -34.13 -13.53 -17.53
N GLN A 467 -34.93 -12.73 -16.82
CA GLN A 467 -35.63 -11.62 -17.46
C GLN A 467 -34.59 -10.72 -18.14
N PRO A 468 -34.69 -10.46 -19.46
CA PRO A 468 -33.67 -9.71 -20.21
C PRO A 468 -33.31 -8.37 -19.55
N GLN A 469 -34.30 -7.69 -18.98
CA GLN A 469 -34.12 -6.43 -18.25
C GLN A 469 -33.19 -6.55 -17.03
N LYS A 470 -33.23 -7.67 -16.29
CA LYS A 470 -32.37 -7.89 -15.11
C LYS A 470 -30.93 -8.24 -15.52
N ALA A 471 -30.77 -8.96 -16.62
CA ALA A 471 -29.46 -9.19 -17.20
C ALA A 471 -28.86 -7.86 -17.69
N GLU A 472 -29.64 -7.01 -18.35
CA GLU A 472 -29.21 -5.67 -18.78
C GLU A 472 -28.84 -4.77 -17.58
N GLU A 473 -29.59 -4.81 -16.47
CA GLU A 473 -29.19 -4.13 -15.23
C GLU A 473 -27.82 -4.61 -14.75
N TRP A 474 -27.58 -5.93 -14.75
CA TRP A 474 -26.29 -6.50 -14.35
C TRP A 474 -25.15 -5.99 -15.24
N HIS A 475 -25.31 -6.01 -16.56
CA HIS A 475 -24.32 -5.48 -17.49
C HIS A 475 -24.09 -3.97 -17.30
N GLY A 476 -25.15 -3.20 -17.04
CA GLY A 476 -25.07 -1.77 -16.75
C GLY A 476 -24.27 -1.48 -15.46
N ARG A 477 -24.46 -2.28 -14.40
CA ARG A 477 -23.65 -2.19 -13.18
C ARG A 477 -22.20 -2.64 -13.41
N ALA A 478 -22.01 -3.73 -14.16
CA ALA A 478 -20.69 -4.26 -14.48
C ALA A 478 -19.88 -3.22 -15.26
N SER A 479 -20.46 -2.58 -16.27
CA SER A 479 -19.82 -1.52 -17.04
C SER A 479 -19.33 -0.36 -16.16
N ARG A 480 -20.14 0.09 -15.18
CA ARG A 480 -19.72 1.13 -14.22
C ARG A 480 -18.58 0.67 -13.30
N PHE A 481 -18.63 -0.57 -12.82
CA PHE A 481 -17.57 -1.15 -12.01
C PHE A 481 -16.25 -1.26 -12.78
N LEU A 482 -16.31 -1.74 -14.02
CA LEU A 482 -15.15 -1.88 -14.90
C LEU A 482 -14.54 -0.52 -15.24
N SER A 483 -15.37 0.50 -15.51
CA SER A 483 -14.92 1.89 -15.71
C SER A 483 -14.17 2.42 -14.50
N LEU A 484 -14.66 2.18 -13.27
CA LEU A 484 -13.97 2.61 -12.06
C LEU A 484 -12.63 1.89 -11.86
N CYS A 485 -12.54 0.61 -12.21
CA CYS A 485 -11.26 -0.12 -12.20
C CYS A 485 -10.26 0.46 -13.22
N GLU A 486 -10.74 0.93 -14.36
CA GLU A 486 -9.92 1.62 -15.36
C GLU A 486 -9.46 2.99 -14.86
N ASP A 487 -10.34 3.75 -14.19
CA ASP A 487 -9.97 5.02 -13.57
C ASP A 487 -8.88 4.83 -12.49
N ILE A 488 -8.95 3.75 -11.70
CA ILE A 488 -7.90 3.37 -10.72
C ILE A 488 -6.57 3.05 -11.44
N ALA A 489 -6.61 2.30 -12.55
CA ALA A 489 -5.42 2.00 -13.32
C ALA A 489 -4.79 3.27 -13.94
N GLN A 490 -5.62 4.20 -14.43
CA GLN A 490 -5.16 5.48 -14.94
C GLN A 490 -4.61 6.40 -13.84
N LEU A 491 -5.22 6.41 -12.65
CA LEU A 491 -4.70 7.12 -11.49
C LEU A 491 -3.28 6.64 -11.15
N HIS A 492 -3.04 5.33 -11.13
CA HIS A 492 -1.70 4.78 -10.94
C HIS A 492 -0.69 5.33 -11.95
N CYS A 493 -1.02 5.35 -13.25
CA CYS A 493 -0.15 5.91 -14.28
C CYS A 493 0.12 7.39 -14.09
N SER A 494 -0.90 8.19 -13.73
CA SER A 494 -0.73 9.62 -13.46
C SER A 494 0.14 9.88 -12.22
N VAL A 495 0.02 9.07 -11.17
CA VAL A 495 0.88 9.18 -9.98
C VAL A 495 2.33 8.86 -10.36
N VAL A 496 2.58 7.76 -11.08
CA VAL A 496 3.92 7.37 -11.55
C VAL A 496 4.53 8.41 -12.50
N GLY A 497 3.72 9.01 -13.36
CA GLY A 497 4.14 10.06 -14.29
C GLY A 497 4.20 11.47 -13.67
N GLY A 498 3.81 11.64 -12.40
CA GLY A 498 3.61 12.94 -11.76
C GLY A 498 4.88 13.78 -11.64
N ALA A 499 4.72 15.10 -11.69
CA ALA A 499 5.82 16.05 -11.55
C ALA A 499 6.47 16.04 -10.15
N ASN A 500 5.66 15.89 -9.10
CA ASN A 500 6.14 15.84 -7.72
C ASN A 500 6.52 14.41 -7.32
N ARG A 501 7.83 14.11 -7.31
CA ARG A 501 8.35 12.78 -6.95
C ARG A 501 8.20 12.43 -5.46
N ALA A 502 8.08 13.40 -4.56
CA ALA A 502 7.88 13.11 -3.13
C ALA A 502 6.50 12.49 -2.93
N VAL A 503 5.48 13.10 -3.54
CA VAL A 503 4.12 12.57 -3.57
C VAL A 503 4.07 11.19 -4.21
N LEU A 504 4.79 10.98 -5.32
CA LEU A 504 4.91 9.66 -5.92
C LEU A 504 5.39 8.62 -4.90
N TYR A 505 6.54 8.84 -4.27
CA TYR A 505 7.14 7.81 -3.41
C TYR A 505 6.33 7.55 -2.14
N ASP A 506 5.71 8.58 -1.56
CA ASP A 506 4.83 8.45 -0.40
C ASP A 506 3.52 7.71 -0.76
N LEU A 507 2.94 7.95 -1.94
CA LEU A 507 1.62 7.41 -2.30
C LEU A 507 1.67 6.12 -3.13
N TYR A 508 2.80 5.83 -3.78
CA TYR A 508 2.93 4.72 -4.73
C TYR A 508 2.53 3.35 -4.17
N PRO A 509 2.98 2.93 -2.97
CA PRO A 509 2.64 1.61 -2.44
C PRO A 509 1.13 1.38 -2.32
N TYR A 510 0.39 2.41 -1.89
CA TYR A 510 -1.06 2.34 -1.68
C TYR A 510 -1.84 2.27 -2.99
N VAL A 511 -1.48 3.15 -3.95
CA VAL A 511 -2.15 3.20 -5.27
C VAL A 511 -1.85 1.93 -6.06
N TRP A 512 -0.63 1.41 -5.97
CA TRP A 512 -0.21 0.17 -6.62
C TRP A 512 -0.93 -1.07 -6.04
N ASP A 513 -1.02 -1.20 -4.71
CA ASP A 513 -1.71 -2.33 -4.06
C ASP A 513 -3.19 -2.38 -4.45
N LEU A 514 -3.85 -1.22 -4.40
CA LEU A 514 -5.26 -1.11 -4.79
C LEU A 514 -5.46 -1.39 -6.28
N ARG A 515 -4.58 -0.89 -7.14
CA ARG A 515 -4.62 -1.16 -8.59
C ARG A 515 -4.53 -2.65 -8.88
N ASN A 516 -3.63 -3.37 -8.22
CA ASN A 516 -3.45 -4.81 -8.43
C ASN A 516 -4.66 -5.61 -7.93
N THR A 517 -5.21 -5.23 -6.77
CA THR A 517 -6.43 -5.86 -6.24
C THR A 517 -7.64 -5.59 -7.14
N ALA A 518 -7.79 -4.35 -7.62
CA ALA A 518 -8.84 -3.97 -8.55
C ALA A 518 -8.72 -4.72 -9.89
N LEU A 519 -7.49 -5.01 -10.36
CA LEU A 519 -7.28 -5.78 -11.57
C LEU A 519 -7.77 -7.24 -11.44
N VAL A 520 -7.54 -7.88 -10.30
CA VAL A 520 -8.12 -9.21 -10.01
C VAL A 520 -9.64 -9.14 -10.00
N ALA A 521 -10.21 -8.14 -9.31
CA ALA A 521 -11.66 -7.97 -9.22
C ALA A 521 -12.29 -7.67 -10.60
N LYS A 522 -11.64 -6.85 -11.43
CA LYS A 522 -12.01 -6.59 -12.83
C LYS A 522 -12.06 -7.89 -13.63
N ALA A 523 -10.99 -8.67 -13.60
CA ALA A 523 -10.91 -9.95 -14.31
C ALA A 523 -11.99 -10.93 -13.84
N PHE A 524 -12.24 -11.00 -12.53
CA PHE A 524 -13.28 -11.84 -11.95
C PHE A 524 -14.69 -11.43 -12.39
N VAL A 525 -15.01 -10.13 -12.38
CA VAL A 525 -16.32 -9.63 -12.87
C VAL A 525 -16.49 -9.90 -14.36
N CYS A 526 -15.47 -9.69 -15.19
CA CYS A 526 -15.51 -10.06 -16.61
C CYS A 526 -15.72 -11.57 -16.80
N TRP A 527 -15.18 -12.40 -15.91
CA TRP A 527 -15.35 -13.84 -15.95
C TRP A 527 -16.78 -14.26 -15.57
N LEU A 528 -17.40 -13.63 -14.57
CA LEU A 528 -18.77 -13.96 -14.11
C LEU A 528 -19.81 -13.94 -15.23
N ASP A 529 -19.62 -13.06 -16.22
CA ASP A 529 -20.47 -12.97 -17.41
C ASP A 529 -20.40 -14.27 -18.24
N GLY A 530 -21.43 -15.11 -18.10
CA GLY A 530 -21.59 -16.33 -18.88
C GLY A 530 -20.65 -17.48 -18.53
N ARG A 531 -20.01 -17.51 -17.35
CA ARG A 531 -19.08 -18.62 -16.98
C ARG A 531 -19.27 -19.24 -15.59
N VAL A 532 -20.26 -18.78 -14.83
CA VAL A 532 -20.65 -19.42 -13.56
C VAL A 532 -21.55 -20.62 -13.85
N GLN A 533 -21.18 -21.80 -13.35
CA GLN A 533 -22.00 -23.00 -13.44
C GLN A 533 -23.12 -22.93 -12.37
N SER A 534 -24.39 -22.89 -12.77
CA SER A 534 -25.49 -22.96 -11.80
C SER A 534 -25.71 -24.41 -11.37
N ASP A 535 -25.42 -24.74 -10.11
CA ASP A 535 -25.62 -26.10 -9.64
C ASP A 535 -27.02 -26.32 -9.05
N SER A 536 -27.70 -27.33 -9.58
CA SER A 536 -28.90 -27.99 -9.04
C SER A 536 -28.57 -29.05 -7.98
N SER A 537 -27.32 -29.13 -7.51
CA SER A 537 -26.88 -30.10 -6.51
C SER A 537 -26.92 -29.50 -5.09
N ALA A 538 -27.59 -30.19 -4.17
CA ALA A 538 -27.79 -29.74 -2.79
C ALA A 538 -26.54 -29.93 -1.89
N LEU A 539 -25.38 -30.33 -2.43
CA LEU A 539 -24.17 -30.64 -1.66
C LEU A 539 -22.96 -29.72 -1.95
N GLY A 540 -23.15 -28.68 -2.77
CA GLY A 540 -22.09 -27.73 -3.12
C GLY A 540 -22.66 -26.39 -3.50
N SER A 541 -23.51 -25.80 -2.66
CA SER A 541 -24.02 -24.47 -2.96
C SER A 541 -22.82 -23.52 -3.01
N TRP A 542 -22.46 -23.02 -4.18
CA TRP A 542 -21.80 -21.72 -4.44
C TRP A 542 -22.07 -20.67 -3.34
N ARG A 543 -23.28 -20.64 -2.74
CA ARG A 543 -23.61 -19.82 -1.54
C ARG A 543 -22.70 -20.08 -0.32
N ASN A 544 -22.15 -21.29 -0.16
CA ASN A 544 -21.21 -21.69 0.90
C ASN A 544 -19.77 -21.20 0.63
N CYS A 545 -19.32 -21.15 -0.64
CA CYS A 545 -18.06 -20.47 -1.00
C CYS A 545 -18.12 -18.98 -0.65
N PHE A 546 -19.33 -18.42 -0.63
CA PHE A 546 -19.60 -17.03 -0.32
C PHE A 546 -20.11 -16.80 1.11
N HIS A 547 -20.32 -17.84 1.93
CA HIS A 547 -20.87 -17.66 3.27
C HIS A 547 -19.84 -17.09 4.25
N TRP A 548 -18.55 -17.32 3.98
CA TRP A 548 -17.42 -16.69 4.67
C TRP A 548 -17.07 -15.31 4.10
N CYS A 549 -17.27 -15.10 2.79
CA CYS A 549 -17.04 -13.82 2.10
C CYS A 549 -18.33 -12.97 2.04
N GLY A 550 -18.80 -12.41 3.16
CA GLY A 550 -19.86 -11.39 3.07
C GLY A 550 -20.83 -11.20 4.23
N LYS A 551 -20.53 -11.67 5.46
CA LYS A 551 -21.19 -11.14 6.67
C LYS A 551 -20.30 -10.20 7.48
N THR A 552 -19.26 -9.64 6.89
CA THR A 552 -18.52 -8.52 7.47
C THR A 552 -18.86 -7.27 6.68
N LYS A 553 -20.09 -6.80 6.85
CA LYS A 553 -20.24 -5.35 6.87
C LYS A 553 -19.45 -4.89 8.09
N GLY A 554 -18.22 -4.40 7.90
CA GLY A 554 -17.41 -3.83 8.98
C GLY A 554 -18.13 -2.71 9.75
N ALA A 555 -19.25 -2.20 9.21
CA ALA A 555 -20.11 -1.22 9.85
C ALA A 555 -21.36 -1.77 10.57
N ASP A 556 -21.82 -3.01 10.33
CA ASP A 556 -23.13 -3.49 10.83
C ASP A 556 -23.10 -4.79 11.66
N LEU A 557 -21.97 -5.51 11.76
CA LEU A 557 -21.87 -6.62 12.71
C LEU A 557 -21.22 -6.16 14.02
N MET A 558 -22.06 -6.15 15.05
CA MET A 558 -21.83 -5.72 16.43
C MET A 558 -21.89 -4.21 16.57
N GLY A 559 -22.92 -3.70 17.27
CA GLY A 559 -23.01 -2.32 17.74
C GLY A 559 -21.98 -1.97 18.82
N VAL A 560 -20.74 -2.43 18.62
CA VAL A 560 -19.56 -2.18 19.43
C VAL A 560 -18.59 -1.45 18.50
N ASP A 561 -18.44 -0.14 18.69
CA ASP A 561 -17.40 0.63 18.00
C ASP A 561 -16.03 -0.03 18.25
N SER A 562 -15.52 -0.73 17.24
CA SER A 562 -14.26 -1.46 17.28
C SER A 562 -13.12 -0.61 16.73
N GLU A 563 -11.88 -0.95 17.09
CA GLU A 563 -10.72 -0.23 16.61
C GLU A 563 -10.47 -0.52 15.11
N PRO A 564 -10.04 0.47 14.30
CA PRO A 564 -9.90 0.30 12.86
C PRO A 564 -9.01 -0.86 12.41
N TRP A 565 -7.99 -1.23 13.18
CA TRP A 565 -7.04 -2.29 12.84
C TRP A 565 -7.60 -3.71 12.96
N VAL A 566 -8.83 -3.88 13.47
CA VAL A 566 -9.53 -5.17 13.45
C VAL A 566 -9.71 -5.67 12.01
N PHE A 567 -9.88 -4.75 11.06
CA PHE A 567 -9.93 -5.05 9.62
C PHE A 567 -8.69 -4.48 8.93
N LYS A 568 -7.75 -5.38 8.58
CA LYS A 568 -6.48 -5.01 7.94
C LYS A 568 -6.61 -4.84 6.43
N GLY A 569 -5.79 -3.96 5.86
CA GLY A 569 -5.62 -3.84 4.41
C GLY A 569 -6.40 -2.73 3.73
N GLY A 570 -7.19 -1.95 4.48
CA GLY A 570 -8.02 -0.86 3.93
C GLY A 570 -8.92 -1.32 2.79
N LEU A 571 -9.14 -0.45 1.80
CA LEU A 571 -10.00 -0.76 0.65
C LEU A 571 -9.51 -1.97 -0.15
N SER A 572 -8.19 -2.14 -0.31
CA SER A 572 -7.62 -3.33 -0.96
C SER A 572 -8.01 -4.60 -0.21
N GLY A 573 -7.91 -4.59 1.13
CA GLY A 573 -8.34 -5.68 1.99
C GLY A 573 -9.84 -5.99 1.83
N ASP A 574 -10.68 -4.97 1.79
CA ASP A 574 -12.13 -5.15 1.60
C ASP A 574 -12.49 -5.74 0.23
N VAL A 575 -11.88 -5.23 -0.85
CA VAL A 575 -12.06 -5.79 -2.20
C VAL A 575 -11.54 -7.23 -2.25
N GLN A 576 -10.37 -7.49 -1.66
CA GLN A 576 -9.79 -8.82 -1.54
C GLN A 576 -10.77 -9.79 -0.86
N MET A 577 -11.36 -9.41 0.28
CA MET A 577 -12.31 -10.24 1.03
C MET A 577 -13.64 -10.48 0.31
N LEU A 578 -13.96 -9.71 -0.73
CA LEU A 578 -15.11 -9.96 -1.59
C LEU A 578 -14.84 -11.04 -2.66
N LEU A 579 -13.58 -11.40 -2.92
CA LEU A 579 -13.19 -12.43 -3.90
C LEU A 579 -13.21 -13.84 -3.27
N PRO A 580 -13.47 -14.91 -4.06
CA PRO A 580 -13.57 -16.30 -3.56
C PRO A 580 -12.37 -16.81 -2.74
N ILE A 581 -11.18 -16.30 -3.02
CA ILE A 581 -9.90 -16.66 -2.39
C ILE A 581 -9.35 -15.51 -1.51
N GLY A 582 -10.22 -14.59 -1.08
CA GLY A 582 -9.84 -13.39 -0.35
C GLY A 582 -9.12 -13.62 0.98
N SER A 583 -9.37 -14.76 1.63
CA SER A 583 -8.68 -15.14 2.87
C SER A 583 -7.20 -15.49 2.68
N CYS A 584 -6.77 -15.75 1.44
CA CYS A 584 -5.39 -16.14 1.12
C CYS A 584 -4.50 -14.91 0.94
N SER A 585 -4.03 -14.34 2.06
CA SER A 585 -3.27 -13.08 2.07
C SER A 585 -2.02 -13.06 1.18
N GLU A 586 -1.36 -14.20 0.98
CA GLU A 586 -0.16 -14.37 0.17
C GLU A 586 -0.40 -14.15 -1.33
N LEU A 587 -1.64 -14.31 -1.80
CA LEU A 587 -1.99 -14.07 -3.22
C LEU A 587 -2.17 -12.59 -3.55
N PHE A 588 -2.32 -11.75 -2.53
CA PHE A 588 -2.57 -10.31 -2.67
C PHE A 588 -1.41 -9.48 -2.10
N THR A 589 -0.86 -9.89 -0.97
CA THR A 589 0.11 -9.09 -0.20
C THR A 589 1.53 -9.35 -0.69
N HIS A 590 2.17 -8.30 -1.20
CA HIS A 590 3.59 -8.28 -1.55
C HIS A 590 4.08 -6.85 -1.72
N PRO A 591 5.39 -6.59 -1.56
CA PRO A 591 5.91 -5.24 -1.75
C PRO A 591 5.79 -4.79 -3.21
N PRO A 592 5.59 -3.47 -3.43
CA PRO A 592 5.65 -2.90 -4.78
C PRO A 592 7.06 -3.05 -5.37
N PRO A 593 7.21 -2.99 -6.71
CA PRO A 593 8.53 -2.98 -7.33
C PRO A 593 9.32 -1.76 -6.88
N LEU A 594 10.64 -1.93 -6.70
CA LEU A 594 11.55 -0.85 -6.26
C LEU A 594 11.52 0.36 -7.19
N PHE A 595 11.29 0.12 -8.49
CA PHE A 595 11.18 1.16 -9.50
C PHE A 595 9.74 1.21 -10.01
N PRO A 596 9.01 2.31 -9.75
CA PRO A 596 7.67 2.51 -10.28
C PRO A 596 7.66 2.44 -11.81
N THR A 597 6.66 1.77 -12.35
CA THR A 597 6.46 1.64 -13.81
C THR A 597 5.08 2.16 -14.19
N SER A 598 5.01 2.94 -15.27
CA SER A 598 3.74 3.44 -15.81
C SER A 598 3.10 2.46 -16.80
N ARG A 599 3.73 1.31 -17.07
CA ARG A 599 3.23 0.32 -18.03
C ARG A 599 1.94 -0.29 -17.52
N LEU A 600 0.88 -0.18 -18.32
CA LEU A 600 -0.42 -0.75 -18.01
C LEU A 600 -0.52 -2.19 -18.48
N TYR A 601 -0.99 -3.04 -17.58
CA TYR A 601 -1.37 -4.41 -17.87
C TYR A 601 -2.86 -4.61 -17.64
N ASN A 602 -3.49 -5.41 -18.50
CA ASN A 602 -4.88 -5.81 -18.37
C ASN A 602 -4.96 -7.34 -18.26
N VAL A 603 -5.84 -7.82 -17.37
CA VAL A 603 -6.15 -9.24 -17.22
C VAL A 603 -7.61 -9.42 -17.58
N ARG A 604 -7.89 -10.31 -18.53
CA ARG A 604 -9.25 -10.57 -19.00
C ARG A 604 -9.46 -12.05 -19.39
N PRO A 605 -10.70 -12.53 -19.42
CA PRO A 605 -11.01 -13.83 -20.00
C PRO A 605 -10.57 -13.95 -21.47
N TYR A 606 -10.23 -15.18 -21.86
CA TYR A 606 -9.89 -15.55 -23.22
C TYR A 606 -11.06 -15.38 -24.20
N HIS A 607 -10.73 -14.97 -25.43
CA HIS A 607 -11.59 -14.96 -26.59
C HIS A 607 -10.94 -15.72 -27.75
N ASN A 608 -11.74 -16.32 -28.64
CA ASN A 608 -11.22 -17.12 -29.77
C ASN A 608 -10.25 -16.37 -30.70
N LYS A 609 -10.37 -15.04 -30.79
CA LYS A 609 -9.43 -14.19 -31.55
C LYS A 609 -8.00 -14.20 -30.99
N ASP A 610 -7.84 -14.46 -29.69
CA ASP A 610 -6.55 -14.44 -29.00
C ASP A 610 -5.69 -15.68 -29.35
N LYS A 611 -6.31 -16.74 -29.90
CA LYS A 611 -5.65 -18.02 -30.18
C LYS A 611 -4.35 -17.85 -30.98
N VAL A 612 -4.39 -17.04 -32.04
CA VAL A 612 -3.26 -16.83 -32.95
C VAL A 612 -2.08 -16.18 -32.22
N GLU A 613 -2.35 -15.16 -31.41
CA GLU A 613 -1.31 -14.44 -30.65
C GLU A 613 -0.73 -15.30 -29.53
N LEU A 614 -1.56 -16.10 -28.85
CA LEU A 614 -1.11 -17.07 -27.84
C LEU A 614 -0.22 -18.15 -28.44
N TYR A 615 -0.58 -18.68 -29.61
CA TYR A 615 0.23 -19.70 -30.29
C TYR A 615 1.59 -19.13 -30.69
N ARG A 616 1.61 -17.88 -31.17
CA ARG A 616 2.85 -17.14 -31.44
C ARG A 616 3.69 -16.97 -30.17
N MET A 617 3.09 -16.57 -29.05
CA MET A 617 3.76 -16.35 -27.77
C MET A 617 4.40 -17.65 -27.25
N VAL A 618 3.67 -18.75 -27.22
CA VAL A 618 4.19 -20.03 -26.70
C VAL A 618 5.25 -20.61 -27.65
N ARG A 619 5.11 -20.44 -28.97
CA ARG A 619 6.17 -20.78 -29.93
C ARG A 619 7.46 -19.99 -29.63
N GLN A 620 7.36 -18.70 -29.36
CA GLN A 620 8.51 -17.87 -28.98
C GLN A 620 9.17 -18.34 -27.67
N LEU A 621 8.39 -18.68 -26.64
CA LEU A 621 8.90 -19.23 -25.39
C LEU A 621 9.61 -20.57 -25.60
N HIS A 622 9.01 -21.46 -26.40
CA HIS A 622 9.58 -22.78 -26.71
C HIS A 622 10.93 -22.67 -27.43
N LEU A 623 11.04 -21.79 -28.43
CA LEU A 623 12.27 -21.56 -29.19
C LEU A 623 13.41 -21.02 -28.29
N ARG A 624 13.09 -20.15 -27.32
CA ARG A 624 14.07 -19.63 -26.37
C ARG A 624 14.63 -20.72 -25.45
N THR A 625 13.79 -21.63 -24.97
CA THR A 625 14.21 -22.73 -24.11
C THR A 625 15.12 -23.73 -24.83
N GLN A 626 14.90 -23.95 -26.14
CA GLN A 626 15.71 -24.87 -26.94
C GLN A 626 17.00 -24.26 -27.51
N GLY A 627 17.27 -22.96 -27.30
CA GLY A 627 18.50 -22.31 -27.75
C GLY A 627 18.73 -22.28 -29.28
N GLY A 628 17.69 -22.53 -30.08
CA GLY A 628 17.79 -22.74 -31.53
C GLY A 628 17.34 -21.53 -32.38
N GLN A 629 17.92 -21.38 -33.57
CA GLN A 629 17.34 -20.54 -34.64
C GLN A 629 16.02 -21.15 -35.14
N GLU A 630 15.16 -20.34 -35.77
CA GLU A 630 13.91 -20.79 -36.41
C GLU A 630 14.19 -21.87 -37.48
N SER A 631 14.35 -23.13 -37.08
CA SER A 631 14.23 -24.24 -38.03
C SER A 631 12.80 -24.22 -38.54
N SER A 632 12.62 -24.27 -39.85
CA SER A 632 11.31 -24.24 -40.52
C SER A 632 10.40 -25.37 -40.02
N ILE A 633 9.61 -25.11 -38.97
CA ILE A 633 8.58 -26.05 -38.51
C ILE A 633 7.51 -26.05 -39.60
N ALA A 634 7.25 -27.21 -40.23
CA ALA A 634 6.23 -27.34 -41.27
C ALA A 634 4.83 -26.90 -40.80
N HIS A 635 4.57 -27.01 -39.50
CA HIS A 635 3.32 -26.60 -38.86
C HIS A 635 3.59 -25.61 -37.72
N PRO A 636 3.45 -24.28 -37.94
CA PRO A 636 3.73 -23.28 -36.91
C PRO A 636 2.82 -23.38 -35.68
N ASP A 637 1.63 -23.95 -35.84
CA ASP A 637 0.63 -24.13 -34.76
C ASP A 637 0.92 -25.31 -33.83
N VAL A 638 1.75 -26.28 -34.22
CA VAL A 638 1.87 -27.57 -33.50
C VAL A 638 2.27 -27.39 -32.03
N ILE A 639 3.10 -26.40 -31.74
CA ILE A 639 3.52 -26.07 -30.37
C ILE A 639 2.34 -25.51 -29.57
N GLY A 640 1.55 -24.62 -30.17
CA GLY A 640 0.36 -24.05 -29.55
C GLY A 640 -0.74 -25.08 -29.34
N ASP A 641 -0.97 -25.94 -30.33
CA ASP A 641 -1.90 -27.07 -30.22
C ASP A 641 -1.48 -28.04 -29.13
N ARG A 642 -0.18 -28.30 -28.94
CA ARG A 642 0.31 -29.12 -27.83
C ARG A 642 0.11 -28.45 -26.48
N CYS A 643 0.56 -27.21 -26.35
CA CYS A 643 0.69 -26.56 -25.05
C CYS A 643 -0.63 -26.00 -24.51
N LEU A 644 -1.42 -25.39 -25.39
CA LEU A 644 -2.61 -24.61 -25.03
C LEU A 644 -3.90 -25.16 -25.65
N GLY A 645 -3.80 -25.80 -26.82
CA GLY A 645 -4.92 -26.26 -27.62
C GLY A 645 -6.02 -27.00 -26.86
N PRO A 646 -5.71 -28.07 -26.10
CA PRO A 646 -6.70 -28.82 -25.32
C PRO A 646 -7.52 -27.92 -24.39
N CYS A 647 -6.85 -27.04 -23.64
CA CYS A 647 -7.50 -26.15 -22.68
C CYS A 647 -8.36 -25.11 -23.40
N LEU A 648 -7.83 -24.47 -24.44
CA LEU A 648 -8.56 -23.45 -25.22
C LEU A 648 -9.76 -24.02 -25.97
N ALA A 649 -9.72 -25.30 -26.37
CA ALA A 649 -10.81 -25.96 -27.08
C ALA A 649 -11.87 -26.54 -26.14
N LEU A 650 -11.46 -27.11 -25.01
CA LEU A 650 -12.36 -27.87 -24.14
C LEU A 650 -12.82 -27.08 -22.91
N ASN A 651 -11.97 -26.21 -22.35
CA ASN A 651 -12.24 -25.43 -21.14
C ASN A 651 -11.84 -23.93 -21.33
N PRO A 652 -12.30 -23.24 -22.39
CA PRO A 652 -11.95 -21.84 -22.64
C PRO A 652 -12.36 -20.90 -21.50
N GLU A 653 -13.36 -21.26 -20.70
CA GLU A 653 -13.88 -20.47 -19.58
C GLU A 653 -12.91 -20.35 -18.40
N TYR A 654 -11.88 -21.18 -18.33
CA TYR A 654 -10.80 -21.11 -17.33
C TYR A 654 -9.48 -20.63 -17.93
N SER A 655 -9.54 -19.86 -19.00
CA SER A 655 -8.37 -19.26 -19.65
C SER A 655 -8.41 -17.75 -19.51
N PHE A 656 -7.34 -17.17 -18.96
CA PHE A 656 -7.16 -15.73 -18.82
C PHE A 656 -5.93 -15.27 -19.60
N ILE A 657 -6.03 -14.06 -20.13
CA ILE A 657 -5.04 -13.41 -20.96
C ILE A 657 -4.49 -12.21 -20.20
N LEU A 658 -3.18 -12.07 -20.28
CA LEU A 658 -2.45 -10.90 -19.85
C LEU A 658 -1.96 -10.15 -21.10
N GLU A 659 -2.36 -8.90 -21.21
CA GLU A 659 -1.98 -8.01 -22.31
C GLU A 659 -1.49 -6.66 -21.78
N ASP A 660 -0.65 -6.02 -22.57
CA ASP A 660 -0.23 -4.63 -22.39
C ASP A 660 -0.36 -3.86 -23.70
N GLU A 661 0.18 -2.64 -23.76
CA GLU A 661 0.14 -1.78 -24.95
C GLU A 661 0.73 -2.41 -26.22
N LEU A 662 1.60 -3.42 -26.11
CA LEU A 662 2.20 -4.15 -27.23
C LEU A 662 1.43 -5.41 -27.63
N GLY A 663 0.38 -5.78 -26.90
CA GLY A 663 -0.46 -6.95 -27.13
C GLY A 663 -0.31 -8.04 -26.04
N VAL A 664 -0.64 -9.28 -26.40
CA VAL A 664 -0.60 -10.43 -25.47
C VAL A 664 0.82 -10.73 -25.01
N CYS A 665 1.04 -10.71 -23.70
CA CYS A 665 2.32 -10.97 -23.06
C CYS A 665 2.29 -12.07 -21.99
N GLY A 666 1.12 -12.64 -21.71
CA GLY A 666 0.99 -13.85 -20.90
C GLY A 666 -0.39 -14.49 -20.95
N CYS A 667 -0.49 -15.71 -20.43
CA CYS A 667 -1.74 -16.42 -20.23
C CYS A 667 -1.66 -17.38 -19.04
N VAL A 668 -2.81 -17.64 -18.44
CA VAL A 668 -2.98 -18.74 -17.50
C VAL A 668 -4.19 -19.56 -17.93
N LEU A 669 -4.05 -20.89 -17.88
CA LEU A 669 -5.09 -21.83 -18.27
C LEU A 669 -5.35 -22.78 -17.11
N GLY A 670 -6.63 -23.03 -16.87
CA GLY A 670 -7.11 -23.95 -15.86
C GLY A 670 -7.92 -25.10 -16.44
N ILE A 671 -7.86 -26.22 -15.74
CA ILE A 671 -8.74 -27.37 -15.92
C ILE A 671 -9.50 -27.52 -14.60
N LEU A 672 -10.83 -27.46 -14.63
CA LEU A 672 -11.64 -27.60 -13.41
C LEU A 672 -11.56 -29.02 -12.84
N ASP A 673 -11.83 -30.03 -13.68
CA ASP A 673 -11.77 -31.44 -13.31
C ASP A 673 -10.93 -32.21 -14.32
N VAL A 674 -9.73 -32.62 -13.90
CA VAL A 674 -8.76 -33.30 -14.77
C VAL A 674 -9.30 -34.63 -15.30
N ARG A 675 -10.12 -35.35 -14.53
CA ARG A 675 -10.70 -36.64 -14.95
C ARG A 675 -11.63 -36.48 -16.15
N SER A 676 -12.59 -35.56 -16.05
CA SER A 676 -13.55 -35.28 -17.11
C SER A 676 -12.87 -34.66 -18.32
N PHE A 677 -11.87 -33.80 -18.09
CA PHE A 677 -11.06 -33.21 -19.15
C PHE A 677 -10.28 -34.26 -19.94
N ALA A 678 -9.57 -35.18 -19.28
CA ALA A 678 -8.81 -36.24 -19.94
C ALA A 678 -9.70 -37.12 -20.83
N LYS A 679 -10.90 -37.49 -20.35
CA LYS A 679 -11.90 -38.23 -21.14
C LYS A 679 -12.32 -37.45 -22.39
N ARG A 680 -12.62 -36.17 -22.26
CA ARG A 680 -12.99 -35.30 -23.39
C ARG A 680 -11.83 -35.12 -24.37
N CYS A 681 -10.60 -34.99 -23.87
CA CYS A 681 -9.41 -34.88 -24.69
C CYS A 681 -9.20 -36.12 -25.56
N GLN A 682 -9.28 -37.31 -24.96
CA GLN A 682 -9.18 -38.58 -25.69
C GLN A 682 -10.30 -38.78 -26.71
N ALA A 683 -11.53 -38.36 -26.38
CA ALA A 683 -12.68 -38.54 -27.25
C ALA A 683 -12.73 -37.55 -28.44
N SER A 684 -12.18 -36.34 -28.30
CA SER A 684 -12.40 -35.25 -29.28
C SER A 684 -11.14 -34.52 -29.73
N TRP A 685 -10.22 -34.19 -28.82
CA TRP A 685 -9.04 -33.40 -29.16
C TRP A 685 -7.96 -34.24 -29.85
N ILE A 686 -7.63 -35.41 -29.29
CA ILE A 686 -6.61 -36.30 -29.86
C ILE A 686 -6.98 -36.76 -31.29
N PRO A 687 -8.21 -37.21 -31.57
CA PRO A 687 -8.63 -37.50 -32.95
C PRO A 687 -8.46 -36.30 -33.89
N ALA A 688 -8.90 -35.10 -33.47
CA ALA A 688 -8.76 -33.90 -34.28
C ALA A 688 -7.30 -33.52 -34.57
N MET A 689 -6.38 -33.76 -33.63
CA MET A 689 -4.95 -33.54 -33.84
C MET A 689 -4.34 -34.54 -34.80
N ARG A 690 -4.78 -35.80 -34.78
CA ARG A 690 -4.35 -36.83 -35.76
C ARG A 690 -4.79 -36.47 -37.18
N ASP A 691 -5.99 -35.92 -37.33
CA ASP A 691 -6.50 -35.45 -38.61
C ASP A 691 -5.75 -34.20 -39.10
N LYS A 692 -5.46 -33.25 -38.19
CA LYS A 692 -4.69 -32.03 -38.50
C LYS A 692 -3.23 -32.34 -38.86
N TYR A 693 -2.64 -33.37 -38.24
CA TYR A 693 -1.23 -33.74 -38.37
C TYR A 693 -1.05 -35.23 -38.72
N PRO A 694 -1.29 -35.64 -39.99
CA PRO A 694 -1.24 -37.04 -40.36
C PRO A 694 0.19 -37.62 -40.25
N PRO A 695 0.36 -38.84 -39.72
CA PRO A 695 1.67 -39.44 -39.45
C PRO A 695 2.47 -39.87 -40.69
N LYS A 696 1.91 -39.74 -41.91
CA LYS A 696 2.49 -40.30 -43.14
C LYS A 696 2.39 -39.32 -44.32
N GLY A 697 3.47 -38.58 -44.57
CA GLY A 697 3.71 -37.83 -45.81
C GLY A 697 5.20 -37.54 -45.98
N ASN A 698 5.73 -37.62 -47.20
CA ASN A 698 7.17 -37.47 -47.53
C ASN A 698 7.79 -36.07 -47.23
N SER A 699 7.12 -35.24 -46.43
CA SER A 699 7.52 -33.86 -46.12
C SER A 699 7.42 -33.48 -44.63
N THR A 700 7.13 -34.41 -43.71
CA THR A 700 7.00 -34.09 -42.28
C THR A 700 8.35 -34.13 -41.57
N HIS A 701 8.79 -33.00 -41.01
CA HIS A 701 10.06 -32.90 -40.28
C HIS A 701 10.06 -33.78 -38.99
N PRO A 702 11.19 -34.41 -38.61
CA PRO A 702 11.29 -35.30 -37.43
C PRO A 702 10.76 -34.65 -36.15
N ASN A 703 11.10 -33.39 -35.91
CA ASN A 703 10.68 -32.63 -34.73
C ASN A 703 9.15 -32.50 -34.59
N THR A 704 8.41 -32.52 -35.70
CA THR A 704 6.94 -32.46 -35.67
C THR A 704 6.34 -33.80 -35.21
N GLN A 705 6.91 -34.93 -35.64
CA GLN A 705 6.44 -36.25 -35.22
C GLN A 705 6.69 -36.50 -33.73
N ASP A 706 7.84 -36.06 -33.21
CA ASP A 706 8.15 -36.14 -31.79
C ASP A 706 7.19 -35.27 -30.95
N LEU A 707 6.84 -34.08 -31.45
CA LEU A 707 5.84 -33.22 -30.78
C LEU A 707 4.44 -33.84 -30.79
N ILE A 708 4.04 -34.54 -31.85
CA ILE A 708 2.74 -35.25 -31.91
C ILE A 708 2.72 -36.40 -30.90
N ARG A 709 3.80 -37.19 -30.79
CA ARG A 709 3.91 -38.23 -29.76
C ARG A 709 3.80 -37.64 -28.35
N LEU A 710 4.45 -36.50 -28.12
CA LEU A 710 4.35 -35.79 -26.84
C LEU A 710 2.93 -35.28 -26.54
N ILE A 711 2.12 -34.89 -27.55
CA ILE A 711 0.70 -34.54 -27.34
C ILE A 711 -0.08 -35.74 -26.79
N GLU A 712 0.21 -36.95 -27.27
CA GLU A 712 -0.44 -38.18 -26.83
C GLU A 712 0.06 -38.62 -25.44
N GLU A 713 1.35 -38.40 -25.14
CA GLU A 713 1.97 -38.69 -23.83
C GLU A 713 1.63 -37.66 -22.74
N ASP A 714 1.31 -36.41 -23.11
CA ASP A 714 0.92 -35.29 -22.23
C ASP A 714 -0.42 -35.53 -21.51
N GLN A 715 -1.20 -36.54 -21.91
CA GLN A 715 -2.50 -36.88 -21.31
C GLN A 715 -2.42 -38.04 -20.28
N GLY A 716 -1.32 -38.14 -19.54
CA GLY A 716 -1.11 -39.18 -18.52
C GLY A 716 -2.15 -39.16 -17.39
N GLU A 717 -2.50 -40.34 -16.86
CA GLU A 717 -3.39 -40.48 -15.70
C GLU A 717 -2.65 -40.06 -14.42
N TYR A 718 -3.25 -39.15 -13.65
CA TYR A 718 -2.77 -38.77 -12.32
C TYR A 718 -3.36 -39.70 -11.25
N PRO A 719 -2.62 -39.99 -10.16
CA PRO A 719 -3.13 -40.82 -9.06
C PRO A 719 -4.43 -40.27 -8.45
N ASP A 720 -5.34 -41.17 -8.08
CA ASP A 720 -6.60 -40.79 -7.46
C ASP A 720 -6.43 -40.00 -6.16
N SER A 721 -5.37 -40.31 -5.41
CA SER A 721 -5.00 -39.60 -4.18
C SER A 721 -4.64 -38.13 -4.42
N LEU A 722 -3.98 -37.81 -5.54
CA LEU A 722 -3.69 -36.43 -5.92
C LEU A 722 -4.99 -35.70 -6.29
N LEU A 723 -5.76 -36.31 -7.21
CA LEU A 723 -6.98 -35.68 -7.76
C LEU A 723 -8.11 -35.55 -6.73
N HIS A 724 -8.07 -36.33 -5.64
CA HIS A 724 -9.01 -36.18 -4.52
C HIS A 724 -8.88 -34.82 -3.84
N HIS A 725 -7.64 -34.35 -3.61
CA HIS A 725 -7.38 -33.07 -2.96
C HIS A 725 -7.19 -31.92 -3.96
N PHE A 726 -6.66 -32.22 -5.14
CA PHE A 726 -6.33 -31.24 -6.18
C PHE A 726 -6.99 -31.66 -7.51
N PRO A 727 -8.32 -31.53 -7.64
CA PRO A 727 -9.04 -31.94 -8.85
C PRO A 727 -8.71 -31.08 -10.07
N SER A 728 -8.22 -29.86 -9.85
CA SER A 728 -7.94 -28.88 -10.90
C SER A 728 -6.46 -28.79 -11.25
N GLN A 729 -6.15 -28.50 -12.51
CA GLN A 729 -4.78 -28.26 -12.98
C GLN A 729 -4.65 -26.83 -13.49
N VAL A 730 -3.50 -26.19 -13.25
CA VAL A 730 -3.19 -24.85 -13.74
C VAL A 730 -1.88 -24.81 -14.51
N ARG A 731 -1.81 -23.95 -15.51
CA ARG A 731 -0.61 -23.68 -16.31
C ARG A 731 -0.46 -22.18 -16.53
N LEU A 732 0.69 -21.63 -16.17
CA LEU A 732 1.03 -20.22 -16.32
C LEU A 732 2.21 -20.05 -17.28
N ASP A 733 1.99 -19.28 -18.35
CA ASP A 733 3.01 -18.92 -19.33
C ASP A 733 3.02 -17.40 -19.52
N ALA A 734 4.18 -16.77 -19.37
CA ALA A 734 4.35 -15.33 -19.56
C ALA A 734 5.70 -15.04 -20.23
N LEU A 735 5.76 -13.94 -20.98
CA LEU A 735 6.98 -13.45 -21.58
C LEU A 735 7.95 -12.93 -20.49
N PRO A 736 9.26 -13.16 -20.60
CA PRO A 736 10.24 -12.70 -19.61
C PRO A 736 10.42 -11.17 -19.59
N GLU A 737 9.92 -10.44 -20.59
CA GLU A 737 9.99 -8.98 -20.69
C GLU A 737 8.97 -8.23 -19.80
N LEU A 738 8.27 -8.93 -18.90
CA LEU A 738 7.39 -8.29 -17.91
C LEU A 738 8.20 -7.42 -16.94
N VAL A 739 7.88 -6.13 -16.92
CA VAL A 739 8.52 -5.15 -16.03
C VAL A 739 8.00 -5.28 -14.58
N ASP A 740 6.74 -5.68 -14.43
CA ASP A 740 6.09 -5.85 -13.14
C ASP A 740 5.68 -7.32 -12.96
N ILE A 741 6.46 -8.04 -12.14
CA ILE A 741 6.23 -9.46 -11.85
C ILE A 741 4.96 -9.70 -11.02
N SER A 742 4.41 -8.67 -10.35
CA SER A 742 3.15 -8.78 -9.62
C SER A 742 1.98 -9.17 -10.52
N VAL A 743 2.08 -8.84 -11.81
CA VAL A 743 0.99 -9.06 -12.74
C VAL A 743 0.82 -10.55 -13.06
N SER A 744 1.90 -11.34 -13.03
CA SER A 744 1.80 -12.80 -13.12
C SER A 744 1.07 -13.39 -11.92
N ARG A 745 1.24 -12.80 -10.74
CA ARG A 745 0.47 -13.15 -9.52
C ARG A 745 -1.00 -12.79 -9.71
N THR A 746 -1.32 -11.56 -10.12
CA THR A 746 -2.70 -11.14 -10.42
C THR A 746 -3.38 -12.08 -11.42
N LEU A 747 -2.67 -12.46 -12.49
CA LEU A 747 -3.17 -13.38 -13.51
C LEU A 747 -3.52 -14.76 -12.92
N LEU A 748 -2.61 -15.35 -12.14
CA LEU A 748 -2.88 -16.62 -11.46
C LEU A 748 -4.04 -16.49 -10.46
N THR A 749 -4.04 -15.46 -9.63
CA THR A 749 -5.09 -15.17 -8.64
C THR A 749 -6.48 -15.08 -9.30
N ALA A 750 -6.60 -14.45 -10.47
CA ALA A 750 -7.86 -14.38 -11.21
C ALA A 750 -8.37 -15.78 -11.63
N LEU A 751 -7.49 -16.67 -12.08
CA LEU A 751 -7.85 -18.05 -12.40
C LEU A 751 -8.23 -18.85 -11.14
N LEU A 752 -7.47 -18.72 -10.07
CA LEU A 752 -7.76 -19.43 -8.82
C LEU A 752 -9.13 -19.01 -8.25
N ALA A 753 -9.48 -17.72 -8.34
CA ALA A 753 -10.80 -17.22 -7.99
C ALA A 753 -11.91 -17.88 -8.84
N ALA A 754 -11.71 -18.00 -10.15
CA ALA A 754 -12.67 -18.65 -11.05
C ALA A 754 -12.85 -20.15 -10.75
N LEU A 755 -11.75 -20.89 -10.52
CA LEU A 755 -11.78 -22.30 -10.18
C LEU A 755 -12.47 -22.54 -8.83
N LYS A 756 -12.15 -21.72 -7.82
CA LYS A 756 -12.81 -21.77 -6.50
C LYS A 756 -14.30 -21.45 -6.61
N ALA A 757 -14.69 -20.46 -7.41
CA ALA A 757 -16.08 -20.07 -7.61
C ALA A 757 -16.92 -21.20 -8.25
N ASN A 758 -16.32 -22.03 -9.10
CA ASN A 758 -16.96 -23.21 -9.69
C ASN A 758 -16.66 -24.52 -8.91
N GLY A 759 -16.27 -24.43 -7.63
CA GLY A 759 -16.28 -25.56 -6.70
C GLY A 759 -14.97 -26.34 -6.56
N SER A 760 -13.88 -25.90 -7.19
CA SER A 760 -12.57 -26.54 -6.97
C SER A 760 -12.08 -26.35 -5.53
N GLN A 761 -11.61 -27.44 -4.92
CA GLN A 761 -11.05 -27.45 -3.57
C GLN A 761 -9.52 -27.29 -3.56
N GLY A 762 -8.87 -27.51 -4.70
CA GLY A 762 -7.43 -27.47 -4.82
C GLY A 762 -6.97 -27.55 -6.27
N VAL A 763 -5.80 -26.98 -6.52
CA VAL A 763 -5.13 -26.95 -7.82
C VAL A 763 -3.76 -27.58 -7.74
N PHE A 764 -3.27 -28.13 -8.85
CA PHE A 764 -1.87 -28.48 -9.01
C PHE A 764 -1.30 -28.00 -10.34
N CYS A 765 0.02 -27.95 -10.44
CA CYS A 765 0.76 -27.68 -11.67
C CYS A 765 2.03 -28.53 -11.73
N GLU A 766 2.54 -28.71 -12.95
CA GLU A 766 3.82 -29.39 -13.19
C GLU A 766 4.89 -28.36 -13.54
N VAL A 767 6.06 -28.47 -12.92
CA VAL A 767 7.21 -27.57 -13.12
C VAL A 767 8.46 -28.39 -13.33
N GLN A 768 9.33 -27.97 -14.24
CA GLN A 768 10.62 -28.65 -14.43
C GLN A 768 11.54 -28.36 -13.22
N PRO A 769 12.27 -29.35 -12.67
CA PRO A 769 13.18 -29.15 -11.54
C PRO A 769 14.27 -28.10 -11.81
N THR A 770 14.61 -27.91 -13.09
CA THR A 770 15.60 -26.93 -13.55
C THR A 770 15.08 -25.49 -13.53
N ASP A 771 13.76 -25.28 -13.50
CA ASP A 771 13.10 -23.97 -13.49
C ASP A 771 12.93 -23.43 -12.06
N ARG A 772 14.07 -23.10 -11.43
CA ARG A 772 14.13 -22.62 -10.04
C ARG A 772 13.30 -21.36 -9.81
N GLN A 773 13.23 -20.46 -10.79
CA GLN A 773 12.47 -19.22 -10.68
C GLN A 773 10.97 -19.48 -10.58
N ARG A 774 10.42 -20.39 -11.41
CA ARG A 774 9.01 -20.76 -11.35
C ARG A 774 8.67 -21.52 -10.06
N LEU A 775 9.56 -22.40 -9.59
CA LEU A 775 9.41 -23.08 -8.30
C LEU A 775 9.32 -22.06 -7.15
N GLU A 776 10.29 -21.15 -7.04
CA GLU A 776 10.30 -20.12 -6.00
C GLU A 776 9.07 -19.20 -6.06
N PHE A 777 8.66 -18.81 -7.28
CA PHE A 777 7.46 -18.02 -7.50
C PHE A 777 6.21 -18.72 -6.97
N LEU A 778 5.97 -19.99 -7.34
CA LEU A 778 4.79 -20.74 -6.92
C LEU A 778 4.80 -21.04 -5.42
N THR A 779 5.96 -21.37 -4.83
CA THR A 779 6.09 -21.57 -3.37
C THR A 779 5.76 -20.31 -2.58
N LYS A 780 6.18 -19.12 -3.05
CA LYS A 780 5.76 -17.84 -2.43
C LYS A 780 4.27 -17.58 -2.53
N LEU A 781 3.58 -18.22 -3.49
CA LEU A 781 2.12 -18.20 -3.63
C LEU A 781 1.45 -19.37 -2.91
N GLY A 782 2.15 -20.04 -1.99
CA GLY A 782 1.62 -21.12 -1.15
C GLY A 782 1.39 -22.44 -1.87
N PHE A 783 2.03 -22.68 -3.01
CA PHE A 783 2.09 -24.01 -3.59
C PHE A 783 3.15 -24.86 -2.89
N LEU A 784 2.83 -26.12 -2.63
CA LEU A 784 3.68 -27.08 -1.93
C LEU A 784 4.01 -28.24 -2.86
N GLU A 785 5.23 -28.77 -2.76
CA GLU A 785 5.64 -29.96 -3.49
C GLU A 785 4.87 -31.19 -3.01
N ILE A 786 4.30 -31.93 -3.97
CA ILE A 786 3.58 -33.17 -3.73
C ILE A 786 4.44 -34.31 -4.27
N LEU A 787 4.85 -35.20 -3.36
CA LEU A 787 5.61 -36.39 -3.72
C LEU A 787 4.77 -37.27 -4.64
N ARG A 788 5.30 -37.50 -5.84
CA ARG A 788 4.81 -38.57 -6.72
C ARG A 788 5.24 -39.90 -6.10
N GLY A 789 4.28 -40.73 -5.69
CA GLY A 789 4.56 -42.17 -5.55
C GLY A 789 5.12 -42.72 -6.88
N GLU A 790 5.77 -43.87 -6.86
CA GLU A 790 6.65 -44.49 -7.89
C GLU A 790 6.10 -44.63 -9.34
N ALA A 791 5.01 -43.97 -9.72
CA ALA A 791 4.39 -44.01 -11.04
C ALA A 791 4.92 -42.92 -12.01
N ARG A 792 5.81 -43.36 -12.92
CA ARG A 792 6.21 -42.81 -14.25
C ARG A 792 7.40 -41.83 -14.37
N SER A 793 8.02 -41.94 -15.56
CA SER A 793 9.28 -41.38 -16.10
C SER A 793 9.29 -39.87 -16.44
N ARG A 794 8.41 -39.06 -15.85
CA ARG A 794 8.40 -37.60 -16.08
C ARG A 794 9.24 -36.90 -15.02
N GLU A 795 10.33 -36.25 -15.45
CA GLU A 795 11.26 -35.50 -14.60
C GLU A 795 10.63 -34.27 -13.89
N GLY A 796 9.36 -33.93 -14.15
CA GLY A 796 8.68 -32.75 -13.56
C GLY A 796 8.25 -32.90 -12.10
N VAL A 797 8.43 -31.82 -11.32
CA VAL A 797 7.92 -31.65 -9.95
C VAL A 797 6.45 -31.26 -9.99
N VAL A 798 5.63 -31.85 -9.11
CA VAL A 798 4.21 -31.45 -8.92
C VAL A 798 4.10 -30.53 -7.73
N LEU A 799 3.51 -29.37 -7.96
CA LEU A 799 3.20 -28.40 -6.92
C LEU A 799 1.68 -28.27 -6.79
N GLY A 800 1.14 -28.40 -5.58
CA GLY A 800 -0.28 -28.26 -5.29
C GLY A 800 -0.62 -27.18 -4.26
N ARG A 801 -1.83 -26.65 -4.34
CA ARG A 801 -2.36 -25.59 -3.47
C ARG A 801 -3.85 -25.82 -3.22
N LEU A 802 -4.28 -25.76 -1.96
CA LEU A 802 -5.70 -25.74 -1.61
C LEU A 802 -6.31 -24.35 -1.85
N LEU A 803 -7.59 -24.31 -2.22
CA LEU A 803 -8.33 -23.07 -2.54
C LEU A 803 -9.36 -22.70 -1.49
#